data_AF-A0A3D4IKV1-F1
#
_entry.id   AF-A0A3D4IKV1-F1
#
_cell.length_a   1.000
_cell.length_b   1.000
_cell.length_c   1.000
_cell.angle_alpha   90.00
_cell.angle_beta   90.00
_cell.angle_gamma   90.00
#
_symmetry.space_group_name_H-M   'P 1'
#
loop_
_entity.id
_entity.type
_entity.pdbx_description
1 polymer ?
#
loop_
_entity_poly.entity_id
_entity_poly.type
_entity_poly.pdbx_seq_one_letter_code
_entity_poly.pdbx_strand_id
1 'polypeptide(L)'
;IIINNIFRNPADGIIQLYDFLLKSEKTPRLLHNICSPQEEPLKPLLSIEDFEAASLNHLGQMGHEHPLSVSQRRSLYHFNTLKDGSILAVNGPPGTGKTTLLQSIVANEVVLSAIEGDRPRIIVACSTNNQAVTNIIDSFRNVKARQGILYKRWIPEITSFGLYLPSKSKNIDPKVIYYKGLFDEGIHKKIENHAFVDEARKVYCQNFFEHTGLASTVNEIVEYLQDELKQRNGNLIHGVELWRKFKSIPNQIRLLGADNSNLFSGGTLNISALSGIEDNLLELEKKFSSYLDTESIWIKMFSFFKFVKEKRATRLKQIFRECLVDYAVINFYRIDSFHQFFDQRLSLVKSIRQTSNAWTNWKKQHSITGDPPNDEAGFKKKKSLFFYDELEVSLKNEMFYLATHYWEGRWILETERVLAEERLFKNGQVDSVMRFQRLAMLTPCFVSTFYMAPKFFTYSKFIKKLLTRNVFEAPPLLESIDLLIVDEAGQVSPEVGAATFALAKRAIVVGDTKQIEPVWSVPQKIDHANLHRYELVSTKEDFIKIDELQSKGFLGSSGSVMMLAQKSSCYRVNLRVERGLLLTEHRRCFDEIIEYCNKLAYDGLLEPMKGKALDVLFEPMKFIPVDGESFKDGSSRTNSLEAIEIAKWLQLNNNKIVKHYQDRESTEASKENRKARILTLSEIVGIITPFKGQKLMIKSALKKNGIDTSGLTIGTVHALQGAERPIILFSSVYGKNNIGGGYFFDRGVNMLNVAVSRAKENFIVFGCPEVFQGSNGTPSSLLYKHIERVENILV
;
A
#
# COMPACT_ATOMS: atom_id res chain seq x y z
N ILE A 1 0.86 27.05 31.54
CA ILE A 1 1.22 28.24 30.72
C ILE A 1 -0.10 28.86 30.29
N ILE A 2 -0.46 30.04 30.80
CA ILE A 2 -1.62 30.77 30.29
C ILE A 2 -1.19 31.34 28.93
N ILE A 3 -1.60 30.69 27.85
CA ILE A 3 -1.36 31.19 26.49
C ILE A 3 -2.38 32.29 26.26
N ASN A 4 -1.89 33.48 25.97
CA ASN A 4 -2.65 34.67 25.66
C ASN A 4 -3.57 34.39 24.45
N ASN A 5 -4.90 34.49 24.62
CA ASN A 5 -5.95 34.16 23.63
C ASN A 5 -5.95 35.00 22.33
N ILE A 6 -4.90 35.77 22.07
CA ILE A 6 -4.81 36.75 20.96
C ILE A 6 -4.09 36.15 19.74
N PHE A 7 -3.31 35.08 19.89
CA PHE A 7 -2.65 34.39 18.77
C PHE A 7 -3.23 32.98 18.58
N ARG A 8 -4.04 32.77 17.53
CA ARG A 8 -4.44 31.41 17.11
C ARG A 8 -3.22 30.66 16.61
N ASN A 9 -2.75 29.66 17.36
CA ASN A 9 -1.64 28.81 16.97
C ASN A 9 -2.14 27.75 15.97
N PRO A 10 -1.40 27.43 14.89
CA PRO A 10 -1.70 26.25 14.07
C PRO A 10 -1.97 24.98 14.90
N ALA A 11 -1.28 24.83 16.04
CA ALA A 11 -1.42 23.73 16.99
C ALA A 11 -2.66 23.77 17.90
N ASP A 12 -3.50 24.81 17.87
CA ASP A 12 -4.66 24.96 18.78
C ASP A 12 -5.55 23.71 18.81
N GLY A 13 -5.74 23.04 17.67
CA GLY A 13 -6.59 21.84 17.59
C GLY A 13 -5.99 20.65 18.34
N ILE A 14 -4.68 20.43 18.20
CA ILE A 14 -3.97 19.36 18.90
C ILE A 14 -3.93 19.67 20.42
N ILE A 15 -3.66 20.93 20.79
CA ILE A 15 -3.60 21.35 22.19
C ILE A 15 -4.96 21.13 22.87
N GLN A 16 -6.06 21.57 22.24
CA GLN A 16 -7.42 21.35 22.76
C GLN A 16 -7.75 19.87 22.91
N LEU A 17 -7.29 19.02 21.99
CA LEU A 17 -7.47 17.58 22.09
C LEU A 17 -6.68 17.00 23.27
N TYR A 18 -5.42 17.36 23.47
CA TYR A 18 -4.68 16.94 24.67
C TYR A 18 -5.32 17.43 25.97
N ASP A 19 -5.74 18.69 26.04
CA ASP A 19 -6.40 19.26 27.22
C ASP A 19 -7.70 18.52 27.56
N PHE A 20 -8.45 18.06 26.55
CA PHE A 20 -9.62 17.22 26.74
C PHE A 20 -9.22 15.83 27.25
N LEU A 21 -8.24 15.18 26.62
CA LEU A 21 -7.79 13.83 26.96
C LEU A 21 -7.21 13.74 28.38
N LEU A 22 -6.45 14.74 28.82
CA LEU A 22 -5.90 14.81 30.18
C LEU A 22 -6.97 14.93 31.27
N LYS A 23 -8.18 15.40 30.91
CA LYS A 23 -9.34 15.50 31.82
C LYS A 23 -10.30 14.31 31.67
N SER A 24 -10.11 13.46 30.66
CA SER A 24 -10.96 12.32 30.41
C SER A 24 -10.61 11.18 31.36
N GLU A 25 -11.62 10.55 31.95
CA GLU A 25 -11.43 9.37 32.81
C GLU A 25 -11.04 8.13 32.00
N LYS A 26 -11.44 8.06 30.72
CA LYS A 26 -11.18 6.93 29.83
C LYS A 26 -10.35 7.38 28.63
N THR A 27 -9.25 6.68 28.41
CA THR A 27 -8.40 6.83 27.23
C THR A 27 -8.93 5.93 26.10
N PRO A 28 -9.16 6.46 24.88
CA PRO A 28 -9.52 5.64 23.72
C PRO A 28 -8.52 4.52 23.47
N ARG A 29 -9.00 3.37 23.00
CA ARG A 29 -8.21 2.14 22.97
C ARG A 29 -6.98 2.25 22.07
N LEU A 30 -7.14 2.90 20.92
CA LEU A 30 -6.05 3.10 19.97
C LEU A 30 -4.96 4.03 20.51
N LEU A 31 -5.36 5.13 21.18
CA LEU A 31 -4.42 6.04 21.85
C LEU A 31 -3.69 5.31 22.99
N HIS A 32 -4.41 4.55 23.81
CA HIS A 32 -3.81 3.76 24.88
C HIS A 32 -2.71 2.83 24.33
N ASN A 33 -3.00 2.11 23.25
CA ASN A 33 -2.06 1.15 22.67
C ASN A 33 -0.83 1.83 22.07
N ILE A 34 -0.98 2.95 21.35
CA ILE A 34 0.19 3.68 20.82
C ILE A 34 1.05 4.32 21.92
N CYS A 35 0.45 4.68 23.06
CA CYS A 35 1.15 5.24 24.22
C CYS A 35 1.72 4.19 25.18
N SER A 36 1.33 2.91 25.06
CA SER A 36 1.85 1.85 25.92
C SER A 36 3.37 1.65 25.73
N PRO A 37 4.21 1.66 26.77
CA PRO A 37 5.64 1.39 26.64
C PRO A 37 5.94 -0.08 26.35
N GLN A 38 4.97 -0.97 26.57
CA GLN A 38 5.12 -2.39 26.28
C GLN A 38 4.98 -2.65 24.78
N GLU A 39 5.84 -3.53 24.26
CA GLU A 39 5.71 -4.01 22.89
C GLU A 39 4.59 -5.04 22.80
N GLU A 40 3.78 -4.96 21.75
CA GLU A 40 2.77 -5.99 21.48
C GLU A 40 3.43 -7.35 21.19
N PRO A 41 2.87 -8.48 21.66
CA PRO A 41 3.38 -9.80 21.29
C PRO A 41 3.39 -10.00 19.77
N LEU A 42 4.48 -10.55 19.25
CA LEU A 42 4.60 -10.85 17.83
C LEU A 42 3.67 -12.00 17.43
N LYS A 43 2.96 -11.80 16.32
CA LYS A 43 2.15 -12.79 15.63
C LYS A 43 2.90 -13.31 14.40
N PRO A 44 2.67 -14.57 14.01
CA PRO A 44 3.25 -15.09 12.78
C PRO A 44 2.75 -14.31 11.56
N LEU A 45 3.59 -14.22 10.54
CA LEU A 45 3.16 -13.79 9.21
C LEU A 45 2.22 -14.84 8.60
N LEU A 46 1.36 -14.43 7.66
CA LEU A 46 0.48 -15.37 6.97
C LEU A 46 1.30 -16.48 6.28
N SER A 47 0.95 -17.74 6.53
CA SER A 47 1.41 -18.86 5.70
C SER A 47 0.89 -18.72 4.27
N ILE A 48 1.33 -19.58 3.35
CA ILE A 48 0.82 -19.56 1.97
C ILE A 48 -0.68 -19.91 1.95
N GLU A 49 -1.11 -20.87 2.78
CA GLU A 49 -2.51 -21.24 2.94
C GLU A 49 -3.34 -20.09 3.52
N ASP A 50 -2.82 -19.42 4.55
CA ASP A 50 -3.46 -18.28 5.18
C ASP A 50 -3.48 -17.06 4.24
N PHE A 51 -2.48 -16.92 3.38
CA PHE A 51 -2.43 -15.85 2.37
C PHE A 51 -3.54 -16.02 1.33
N GLU A 52 -3.76 -17.25 0.86
CA GLU A 52 -4.87 -17.57 -0.03
C GLU A 52 -6.22 -17.31 0.66
N ALA A 53 -6.38 -17.75 1.91
CA ALA A 53 -7.60 -17.48 2.68
C ALA A 53 -7.82 -15.97 2.87
N ALA A 54 -6.77 -15.22 3.19
CA ALA A 54 -6.84 -13.79 3.40
C ALA A 54 -7.10 -12.99 2.11
N SER A 55 -6.80 -13.57 0.94
CA SER A 55 -7.08 -12.94 -0.36
C SER A 55 -8.57 -12.70 -0.61
N LEU A 56 -9.44 -13.48 0.03
CA LEU A 56 -10.89 -13.31 0.00
C LEU A 56 -11.36 -12.03 0.70
N ASN A 57 -10.54 -11.48 1.61
CA ASN A 57 -10.86 -10.23 2.30
C ASN A 57 -10.36 -8.99 1.54
N HIS A 58 -9.70 -9.18 0.38
CA HIS A 58 -9.35 -8.11 -0.54
C HIS A 58 -10.35 -8.09 -1.70
N LEU A 59 -11.32 -7.18 -1.61
CA LEU A 59 -12.49 -7.09 -2.50
C LEU A 59 -12.44 -5.90 -3.46
N GLY A 60 -11.66 -4.85 -3.15
CA GLY A 60 -11.66 -3.61 -3.91
C GLY A 60 -10.27 -3.14 -4.32
N GLN A 61 -10.13 -2.71 -5.58
CA GLN A 61 -8.91 -2.13 -6.13
C GLN A 61 -9.22 -0.85 -6.92
N MET A 62 -8.62 0.29 -6.56
CA MET A 62 -8.98 1.58 -7.15
C MET A 62 -8.47 1.76 -8.60
N GLY A 63 -7.21 1.41 -8.87
CA GLY A 63 -6.58 1.54 -10.19
C GLY A 63 -6.40 0.20 -10.91
N HIS A 64 -6.32 0.22 -12.24
CA HIS A 64 -6.25 -0.99 -13.07
C HIS A 64 -4.93 -1.16 -13.84
N GLU A 65 -4.03 -0.16 -13.85
CA GLU A 65 -2.79 -0.22 -14.65
C GLU A 65 -1.72 -1.14 -14.04
N HIS A 66 -1.65 -1.17 -12.72
CA HIS A 66 -0.59 -1.85 -11.99
C HIS A 66 -1.19 -2.65 -10.83
N PRO A 67 -1.01 -3.98 -10.81
CA PRO A 67 -1.40 -4.81 -9.68
C PRO A 67 -0.49 -4.53 -8.47
N LEU A 68 -0.92 -5.01 -7.30
CA LEU A 68 -0.13 -4.90 -6.08
C LEU A 68 1.10 -5.81 -6.13
N SER A 69 2.21 -5.35 -5.55
CA SER A 69 3.33 -6.23 -5.24
C SER A 69 2.94 -7.26 -4.18
N VAL A 70 3.73 -8.34 -4.06
CA VAL A 70 3.51 -9.37 -3.04
C VAL A 70 3.61 -8.78 -1.62
N SER A 71 4.55 -7.86 -1.39
CA SER A 71 4.70 -7.17 -0.10
C SER A 71 3.54 -6.21 0.21
N GLN A 72 2.96 -5.57 -0.81
CA GLN A 72 1.76 -4.75 -0.67
C GLN A 72 0.53 -5.62 -0.35
N ARG A 73 0.33 -6.74 -1.06
CA ARG A 73 -0.76 -7.70 -0.76
C ARG A 73 -0.66 -8.23 0.66
N ARG A 74 0.54 -8.67 1.07
CA ARG A 74 0.80 -9.13 2.44
C ARG A 74 0.42 -8.05 3.45
N SER A 75 0.75 -6.79 3.16
CA SER A 75 0.36 -5.65 4.01
C SER A 75 -1.14 -5.44 4.10
N LEU A 76 -1.84 -5.46 2.97
CA LEU A 76 -3.30 -5.36 2.92
C LEU A 76 -4.00 -6.53 3.62
N TYR A 77 -3.48 -7.74 3.46
CA TYR A 77 -4.11 -8.94 4.03
C TYR A 77 -3.95 -8.97 5.55
N HIS A 78 -2.78 -8.59 6.07
CA HIS A 78 -2.60 -8.38 7.51
C HIS A 78 -3.44 -7.21 8.03
N PHE A 79 -3.60 -6.13 7.26
CA PHE A 79 -4.49 -5.02 7.60
C PHE A 79 -5.94 -5.48 7.82
N ASN A 80 -6.43 -6.40 7.00
CA ASN A 80 -7.79 -6.95 7.14
C ASN A 80 -8.00 -7.78 8.42
N THR A 81 -6.92 -8.17 9.11
CA THR A 81 -7.00 -8.89 10.41
C THR A 81 -7.06 -7.94 11.62
N LEU A 82 -6.91 -6.63 11.41
CA LEU A 82 -6.87 -5.65 12.49
C LEU A 82 -8.23 -5.47 13.15
N LYS A 83 -8.23 -5.48 14.48
CA LYS A 83 -9.39 -5.15 15.32
C LYS A 83 -9.29 -3.72 15.84
N ASP A 84 -10.37 -3.20 16.41
CA ASP A 84 -10.34 -1.91 17.11
C ASP A 84 -9.25 -1.89 18.20
N GLY A 85 -8.48 -0.81 18.21
CA GLY A 85 -7.28 -0.60 19.01
C GLY A 85 -5.98 -1.05 18.32
N SER A 86 -6.03 -1.74 17.18
CA SER A 86 -4.82 -2.26 16.52
C SER A 86 -4.12 -1.20 15.67
N ILE A 87 -2.78 -1.30 15.62
CA ILE A 87 -1.91 -0.45 14.81
C ILE A 87 -1.06 -1.35 13.93
N LEU A 88 -1.03 -1.07 12.62
CA LEU A 88 -0.13 -1.74 11.68
C LEU A 88 0.90 -0.75 11.16
N ALA A 89 2.17 -1.02 11.43
CA ALA A 89 3.27 -0.29 10.81
C ALA A 89 3.65 -0.92 9.47
N VAL A 90 3.78 -0.09 8.43
CA VAL A 90 4.28 -0.49 7.12
C VAL A 90 5.48 0.37 6.76
N ASN A 91 6.65 -0.26 6.77
CA ASN A 91 7.92 0.31 6.34
C ASN A 91 7.95 0.35 4.82
N GLY A 92 8.10 1.53 4.24
CA GLY A 92 8.06 1.68 2.79
C GLY A 92 8.98 2.81 2.32
N PRO A 93 10.17 2.49 1.82
CA PRO A 93 11.04 3.46 1.18
C PRO A 93 10.34 4.19 0.02
N PRO A 94 10.84 5.35 -0.41
CA PRO A 94 10.29 6.02 -1.58
C PRO A 94 10.36 5.11 -2.82
N GLY A 95 9.33 5.12 -3.66
CA GLY A 95 9.27 4.28 -4.87
C GLY A 95 8.78 2.83 -4.66
N THR A 96 8.34 2.47 -3.46
CA THR A 96 7.80 1.12 -3.13
C THR A 96 6.27 0.99 -3.25
N GLY A 97 5.60 2.01 -3.79
CA GLY A 97 4.16 2.00 -4.01
C GLY A 97 3.29 2.15 -2.76
N LYS A 98 3.76 2.89 -1.74
CA LYS A 98 2.98 3.28 -0.55
C LYS A 98 1.58 3.81 -0.91
N THR A 99 1.51 4.73 -1.87
CA THR A 99 0.25 5.33 -2.32
C THR A 99 -0.70 4.30 -2.93
N THR A 100 -0.19 3.37 -3.74
CA THR A 100 -0.97 2.27 -4.31
C THR A 100 -1.55 1.40 -3.21
N LEU A 101 -0.75 1.02 -2.19
CA LEU A 101 -1.24 0.28 -1.03
C LEU A 101 -2.39 1.03 -0.31
N LEU A 102 -2.21 2.33 -0.05
CA LEU A 102 -3.23 3.13 0.64
C LEU A 102 -4.53 3.25 -0.17
N GLN A 103 -4.44 3.40 -1.49
CA GLN A 103 -5.60 3.40 -2.39
C GLN A 103 -6.33 2.07 -2.37
N SER A 104 -5.61 0.95 -2.38
CA SER A 104 -6.20 -0.39 -2.27
C SER A 104 -6.88 -0.63 -0.93
N ILE A 105 -6.30 -0.13 0.17
CA ILE A 105 -6.94 -0.19 1.49
C ILE A 105 -8.27 0.59 1.48
N VAL A 106 -8.26 1.83 0.97
CA VAL A 106 -9.50 2.64 0.88
C VAL A 106 -10.53 1.96 -0.02
N ALA A 107 -10.13 1.46 -1.19
CA ALA A 107 -11.03 0.75 -2.09
C ALA A 107 -11.62 -0.50 -1.44
N ASN A 108 -10.81 -1.25 -0.70
CA ASN A 108 -11.27 -2.43 0.03
C ASN A 108 -12.36 -2.09 1.05
N GLU A 109 -12.15 -1.04 1.86
CA GLU A 109 -13.12 -0.59 2.86
C GLU A 109 -14.44 -0.10 2.24
N VAL A 110 -14.36 0.58 1.08
CA VAL A 110 -15.53 1.05 0.34
C VAL A 110 -16.37 -0.14 -0.16
N VAL A 111 -15.73 -1.16 -0.72
CA VAL A 111 -16.41 -2.37 -1.21
C VAL A 111 -16.98 -3.20 -0.06
N LEU A 112 -16.19 -3.42 1.00
CA LEU A 112 -16.62 -4.16 2.18
C LEU A 112 -17.88 -3.55 2.79
N SER A 113 -17.85 -2.24 3.06
CA SER A 113 -19.00 -1.55 3.65
C SER A 113 -20.22 -1.50 2.73
N ALA A 114 -20.03 -1.45 1.40
CA ALA A 114 -21.14 -1.51 0.45
C ALA A 114 -21.81 -2.90 0.45
N ILE A 115 -21.02 -3.98 0.50
CA ILE A 115 -21.55 -5.36 0.60
C ILE A 115 -22.33 -5.54 1.91
N GLU A 116 -21.78 -5.07 3.03
CA GLU A 116 -22.44 -5.10 4.34
C GLU A 116 -23.75 -4.28 4.36
N GLY A 117 -23.80 -3.16 3.63
CA GLY A 117 -24.97 -2.32 3.46
C GLY A 117 -25.31 -1.39 4.62
N ASP A 118 -24.48 -1.35 5.66
CA ASP A 118 -24.68 -0.51 6.85
C ASP A 118 -24.31 0.96 6.56
N ARG A 119 -23.19 1.43 7.14
CA ARG A 119 -22.72 2.81 7.05
C ARG A 119 -21.36 2.87 6.35
N PRO A 120 -21.05 3.97 5.64
CA PRO A 120 -19.73 4.16 5.05
C PRO A 120 -18.68 4.30 6.16
N ARG A 121 -17.46 3.86 5.86
CA ARG A 121 -16.31 3.97 6.76
C ARG A 121 -15.77 5.41 6.71
N ILE A 122 -15.57 6.02 7.88
CA ILE A 122 -14.87 7.32 7.98
C ILE A 122 -13.37 7.04 7.97
N ILE A 123 -12.70 7.36 6.86
CA ILE A 123 -11.26 7.17 6.69
C ILE A 123 -10.58 8.52 6.64
N VAL A 124 -9.52 8.70 7.43
CA VAL A 124 -8.75 9.95 7.48
C VAL A 124 -7.27 9.67 7.23
N ALA A 125 -6.71 10.27 6.19
CA ALA A 125 -5.28 10.33 5.92
C ALA A 125 -4.65 11.60 6.50
N CYS A 126 -3.62 11.44 7.32
CA CYS A 126 -2.91 12.54 7.97
C CYS A 126 -1.41 12.53 7.68
N SER A 127 -0.86 13.74 7.52
CA SER A 127 0.59 14.00 7.45
C SER A 127 0.91 15.34 8.12
N THR A 128 2.19 15.66 8.34
CA THR A 128 2.61 16.96 8.93
C THR A 128 2.83 18.06 7.90
N ASN A 129 3.13 17.69 6.65
CA ASN A 129 3.47 18.63 5.59
C ASN A 129 2.32 18.80 4.59
N ASN A 130 2.05 20.05 4.20
CA ASN A 130 1.11 20.37 3.13
C ASN A 130 1.46 19.68 1.80
N GLN A 131 2.74 19.51 1.47
CA GLN A 131 3.14 18.82 0.23
C GLN A 131 2.75 17.34 0.26
N ALA A 132 2.96 16.66 1.39
CA ALA A 132 2.55 15.26 1.54
C ALA A 132 1.02 15.13 1.46
N VAL A 133 0.28 16.05 2.08
CA VAL A 133 -1.18 16.13 1.94
C VAL A 133 -1.61 16.34 0.49
N THR A 134 -0.97 17.25 -0.25
CA THR A 134 -1.23 17.45 -1.68
C THR A 134 -0.95 16.19 -2.49
N ASN A 135 0.16 15.49 -2.22
CA ASN A 135 0.50 14.24 -2.91
C ASN A 135 -0.58 13.17 -2.71
N ILE A 136 -1.12 13.05 -1.49
CA ILE A 136 -2.21 12.12 -1.19
C ILE A 136 -3.47 12.54 -1.96
N ILE A 137 -3.86 13.82 -1.91
CA ILE A 137 -5.05 14.33 -2.64
C ILE A 137 -4.92 14.08 -4.15
N ASP A 138 -3.78 14.43 -4.73
CA ASP A 138 -3.52 14.24 -6.15
C ASP A 138 -3.58 12.77 -6.55
N SER A 139 -3.15 11.86 -5.67
CA SER A 139 -3.26 10.43 -5.92
C SER A 139 -4.72 9.96 -6.07
N PHE A 140 -5.62 10.44 -5.22
CA PHE A 140 -7.06 10.10 -5.28
C PHE A 140 -7.79 10.84 -6.41
N ARG A 141 -7.23 11.93 -6.94
CA ARG A 141 -7.77 12.65 -8.11
C ARG A 141 -7.34 12.02 -9.43
N ASN A 142 -6.08 11.61 -9.53
CA ASN A 142 -5.48 11.15 -10.79
C ASN A 142 -5.55 9.62 -10.95
N VAL A 143 -6.56 8.98 -10.37
CA VAL A 143 -6.83 7.56 -10.57
C VAL A 143 -7.20 7.35 -12.03
N LYS A 144 -6.42 6.54 -12.74
CA LYS A 144 -6.74 6.20 -14.13
C LYS A 144 -7.85 5.17 -14.16
N ALA A 145 -9.02 5.64 -14.59
CA ALA A 145 -10.21 4.84 -14.81
C ALA A 145 -10.15 4.14 -16.17
N ARG A 146 -10.83 2.99 -16.29
CA ARG A 146 -11.08 2.34 -17.58
C ARG A 146 -12.08 3.17 -18.39
N GLN A 147 -12.21 2.87 -19.68
CA GLN A 147 -13.26 3.46 -20.51
C GLN A 147 -14.61 2.83 -20.21
N GLY A 148 -15.66 3.65 -20.14
CA GLY A 148 -17.04 3.20 -19.96
C GLY A 148 -17.77 3.93 -18.83
N ILE A 149 -19.10 3.81 -18.86
CA ILE A 149 -20.03 4.45 -17.94
C ILE A 149 -19.86 4.05 -16.48
N LEU A 150 -19.48 2.79 -16.23
CA LEU A 150 -19.19 2.27 -14.88
C LEU A 150 -17.97 2.94 -14.25
N TYR A 151 -17.05 3.45 -15.05
CA TYR A 151 -15.75 3.91 -14.55
C TYR A 151 -15.68 5.44 -14.37
N LYS A 152 -16.77 6.17 -14.66
CA LYS A 152 -16.93 7.61 -14.39
C LYS A 152 -17.81 7.81 -13.16
N ARG A 153 -17.70 8.96 -12.48
CA ARG A 153 -18.62 9.32 -11.37
C ARG A 153 -20.04 9.53 -11.90
N TRP A 154 -21.07 9.08 -11.16
CA TRP A 154 -22.48 9.29 -11.55
C TRP A 154 -23.11 10.51 -10.90
N ILE A 155 -22.46 11.09 -9.88
CA ILE A 155 -22.85 12.38 -9.31
C ILE A 155 -22.07 13.51 -9.99
N PRO A 156 -22.74 14.58 -10.49
CA PRO A 156 -22.08 15.77 -11.03
C PRO A 156 -21.12 16.42 -10.02
N GLU A 157 -20.20 17.28 -10.47
CA GLU A 157 -19.20 18.00 -9.64
C GLU A 157 -18.18 17.14 -8.88
N ILE A 158 -18.42 15.83 -8.68
CA ILE A 158 -17.50 14.92 -7.99
C ILE A 158 -16.47 14.39 -8.99
N THR A 159 -15.20 14.69 -8.72
CA THR A 159 -14.06 14.38 -9.61
C THR A 159 -12.90 13.68 -8.90
N SER A 160 -13.03 13.38 -7.60
CA SER A 160 -11.99 12.74 -6.80
C SER A 160 -12.60 11.84 -5.73
N PHE A 161 -11.84 10.83 -5.29
CA PHE A 161 -12.17 10.01 -4.12
C PHE A 161 -11.62 10.57 -2.80
N GLY A 162 -10.86 11.68 -2.87
CA GLY A 162 -10.29 12.35 -1.71
C GLY A 162 -10.99 13.68 -1.42
N LEU A 163 -11.18 13.99 -0.13
CA LEU A 163 -11.69 15.28 0.32
C LEU A 163 -10.66 15.97 1.21
N TYR A 164 -10.21 17.15 0.80
CA TYR A 164 -9.25 17.93 1.57
C TYR A 164 -9.92 18.67 2.74
N LEU A 165 -9.31 18.59 3.92
CA LEU A 165 -9.71 19.31 5.14
C LEU A 165 -8.67 20.40 5.51
N PRO A 166 -8.65 21.56 4.81
CA PRO A 166 -7.68 22.64 5.00
C PRO A 166 -8.00 23.58 6.16
N SER A 167 -7.03 24.43 6.53
CA SER A 167 -7.31 25.61 7.34
C SER A 167 -8.21 26.61 6.60
N LYS A 168 -9.03 27.37 7.35
CA LYS A 168 -9.97 28.35 6.79
C LYS A 168 -9.33 29.38 5.85
N SER A 169 -8.12 29.83 6.17
CA SER A 169 -7.35 30.83 5.40
C SER A 169 -6.60 30.26 4.19
N LYS A 170 -6.62 28.94 3.97
CA LYS A 170 -5.88 28.33 2.86
C LYS A 170 -6.61 28.59 1.54
N ASN A 171 -5.86 29.12 0.57
CA ASN A 171 -6.28 29.13 -0.83
C ASN A 171 -6.07 27.74 -1.44
N ILE A 172 -7.09 27.24 -2.12
CA ILE A 172 -7.18 25.86 -2.60
C ILE A 172 -7.35 25.94 -4.11
N ASP A 173 -6.66 25.06 -4.83
CA ASP A 173 -6.86 24.91 -6.27
C ASP A 173 -8.35 24.61 -6.55
N PRO A 174 -9.02 25.34 -7.47
CA PRO A 174 -10.42 25.12 -7.80
C PRO A 174 -10.78 23.67 -8.18
N LYS A 175 -9.80 22.87 -8.63
CA LYS A 175 -9.97 21.46 -9.01
C LYS A 175 -9.94 20.50 -7.82
N VAL A 176 -9.56 20.95 -6.62
CA VAL A 176 -9.49 20.11 -5.42
C VAL A 176 -10.81 20.19 -4.68
N ILE A 177 -11.41 19.04 -4.37
CA ILE A 177 -12.60 18.97 -3.52
C ILE A 177 -12.18 19.18 -2.06
N TYR A 178 -12.84 20.10 -1.36
CA TYR A 178 -12.48 20.45 0.01
C TYR A 178 -13.69 20.76 0.91
N TYR A 179 -13.44 20.75 2.22
CA TYR A 179 -14.39 21.13 3.26
C TYR A 179 -13.67 21.92 4.37
N LYS A 180 -14.02 23.21 4.56
CA LYS A 180 -13.42 24.07 5.61
C LYS A 180 -14.18 24.08 6.93
N GLY A 181 -15.42 23.55 6.96
CA GLY A 181 -16.29 23.56 8.12
C GLY A 181 -17.76 23.66 7.74
N LEU A 182 -18.66 23.38 8.69
CA LEU A 182 -20.10 23.32 8.44
C LEU A 182 -20.67 24.60 7.85
N PHE A 183 -20.33 25.74 8.44
CA PHE A 183 -20.79 27.06 8.02
C PHE A 183 -19.83 27.74 7.05
N ASP A 184 -18.68 27.13 6.76
CA ASP A 184 -17.62 27.68 5.92
C ASP A 184 -17.73 27.19 4.47
N GLU A 185 -16.81 27.60 3.60
CA GLU A 185 -16.75 27.14 2.21
C GLU A 185 -16.43 25.64 2.12
N GLY A 186 -16.95 24.98 1.10
CA GLY A 186 -16.67 23.57 0.83
C GLY A 186 -17.63 22.99 -0.19
N ILE A 187 -17.38 21.74 -0.57
CA ILE A 187 -18.19 21.00 -1.54
C ILE A 187 -19.64 20.86 -1.06
N HIS A 188 -19.87 20.68 0.24
CA HIS A 188 -21.19 20.47 0.82
C HIS A 188 -22.18 21.61 0.50
N LYS A 189 -21.72 22.86 0.45
CA LYS A 189 -22.57 23.99 0.07
C LYS A 189 -23.03 23.95 -1.39
N LYS A 190 -22.25 23.32 -2.27
CA LYS A 190 -22.59 23.18 -3.69
C LYS A 190 -23.57 22.03 -3.92
N ILE A 191 -23.38 20.92 -3.21
CA ILE A 191 -24.05 19.65 -3.53
C ILE A 191 -25.20 19.27 -2.58
N GLU A 192 -25.23 19.77 -1.34
CA GLU A 192 -26.23 19.38 -0.35
C GLU A 192 -27.40 20.38 -0.32
N ASN A 193 -28.12 20.51 -1.43
CA ASN A 193 -29.32 21.34 -1.56
C ASN A 193 -30.34 20.69 -2.51
N HIS A 194 -31.62 21.07 -2.40
CA HIS A 194 -32.71 20.47 -3.17
C HIS A 194 -32.46 20.49 -4.69
N ALA A 195 -32.03 21.63 -5.23
CA ALA A 195 -31.85 21.79 -6.68
C ALA A 195 -30.77 20.84 -7.23
N PHE A 196 -29.61 20.77 -6.56
CA PHE A 196 -28.54 19.88 -6.97
C PHE A 196 -28.92 18.40 -6.80
N VAL A 197 -29.59 18.04 -5.70
CA VAL A 197 -29.99 16.65 -5.44
C VAL A 197 -31.00 16.16 -6.48
N ASP A 198 -31.95 16.99 -6.91
CA ASP A 198 -32.89 16.66 -7.99
C ASP A 198 -32.18 16.46 -9.34
N GLU A 199 -31.14 17.26 -9.64
CA GLU A 199 -30.30 17.07 -10.83
C GLU A 199 -29.47 15.78 -10.73
N ALA A 200 -28.78 15.59 -9.62
CA ALA A 200 -27.95 14.42 -9.36
C ALA A 200 -28.77 13.12 -9.46
N ARG A 201 -30.01 13.11 -8.95
CA ARG A 201 -30.95 11.98 -9.09
C ARG A 201 -31.19 11.62 -10.55
N LYS A 202 -31.47 12.61 -11.41
CA LYS A 202 -31.72 12.39 -12.84
C LYS A 202 -30.48 11.85 -13.54
N VAL A 203 -29.32 12.46 -13.31
CA VAL A 203 -28.03 12.05 -13.90
C VAL A 203 -27.65 10.64 -13.44
N TYR A 204 -27.86 10.31 -12.17
CA TYR A 204 -27.59 8.99 -11.60
C TYR A 204 -28.46 7.90 -12.25
N CYS A 205 -29.77 8.09 -12.31
CA CYS A 205 -30.68 7.15 -12.99
C CYS A 205 -30.38 7.02 -14.49
N GLN A 206 -30.03 8.11 -15.16
CA GLN A 206 -29.66 8.09 -16.58
C GLN A 206 -28.35 7.30 -16.82
N ASN A 207 -27.31 7.52 -16.00
CA ASN A 207 -26.07 6.77 -16.11
C ASN A 207 -26.28 5.27 -15.82
N PHE A 208 -27.16 4.93 -14.86
CA PHE A 208 -27.54 3.54 -14.61
C PHE A 208 -28.25 2.91 -15.83
N PHE A 209 -29.20 3.63 -16.43
CA PHE A 209 -29.87 3.17 -17.66
C PHE A 209 -28.88 2.99 -18.81
N GLU A 210 -27.94 3.91 -19.01
CA GLU A 210 -26.88 3.77 -20.02
C GLU A 210 -25.95 2.58 -19.74
N HIS A 211 -25.76 2.20 -18.47
CA HIS A 211 -24.95 1.06 -18.08
C HIS A 211 -25.63 -0.29 -18.26
N THR A 212 -26.91 -0.37 -17.90
CA THR A 212 -27.64 -1.66 -17.76
C THR A 212 -28.76 -1.85 -18.79
N GLY A 213 -29.25 -0.77 -19.39
CA GLY A 213 -30.47 -0.75 -20.21
C GLY A 213 -31.76 -0.80 -19.38
N LEU A 214 -31.69 -0.74 -18.05
CA LEU A 214 -32.83 -0.85 -17.14
C LEU A 214 -33.22 0.53 -16.58
N ALA A 215 -34.51 0.86 -16.65
CA ALA A 215 -35.05 2.05 -16.00
C ALA A 215 -35.44 1.72 -14.56
N SER A 216 -34.95 2.48 -13.59
CA SER A 216 -35.14 2.20 -12.16
C SER A 216 -35.05 3.48 -11.32
N THR A 217 -35.67 3.44 -10.14
CA THR A 217 -35.54 4.48 -9.10
C THR A 217 -34.20 4.36 -8.36
N VAL A 218 -33.79 5.40 -7.62
CA VAL A 218 -32.53 5.37 -6.85
C VAL A 218 -32.50 4.20 -5.85
N ASN A 219 -33.62 3.91 -5.16
CA ASN A 219 -33.68 2.79 -4.22
C ASN A 219 -33.45 1.44 -4.91
N GLU A 220 -34.16 1.18 -6.02
CA GLU A 220 -34.01 -0.06 -6.79
C GLU A 220 -32.59 -0.21 -7.35
N ILE A 221 -31.96 0.90 -7.79
CA ILE A 221 -30.57 0.89 -8.25
C ILE A 221 -29.62 0.54 -7.11
N VAL A 222 -29.81 1.11 -5.92
CA VAL A 222 -28.98 0.82 -4.73
C VAL A 222 -29.09 -0.64 -4.34
N GLU A 223 -30.29 -1.22 -4.34
CA GLU A 223 -30.52 -2.65 -4.08
C GLU A 223 -29.83 -3.53 -5.15
N TYR A 224 -30.04 -3.21 -6.43
CA TYR A 224 -29.41 -3.91 -7.56
C TYR A 224 -27.88 -3.91 -7.45
N LEU A 225 -27.27 -2.75 -7.20
CA LEU A 225 -25.81 -2.62 -7.09
C LEU A 225 -25.27 -3.41 -5.89
N GLN A 226 -26.00 -3.45 -4.77
CA GLN A 226 -25.58 -4.23 -3.60
C GLN A 226 -25.64 -5.73 -3.87
N ASP A 227 -26.69 -6.20 -4.55
CA ASP A 227 -26.84 -7.62 -4.88
C ASP A 227 -25.81 -8.06 -5.92
N GLU A 228 -25.50 -7.22 -6.92
CA GLU A 228 -24.41 -7.43 -7.86
C GLU A 228 -23.04 -7.54 -7.14
N LEU A 229 -22.78 -6.68 -6.15
CA LEU A 229 -21.57 -6.75 -5.33
C LEU A 229 -21.48 -8.06 -4.52
N LYS A 230 -22.60 -8.49 -3.91
CA LYS A 230 -22.67 -9.76 -3.18
C LYS A 230 -22.46 -10.96 -4.10
N GLN A 231 -23.03 -10.94 -5.31
CA GLN A 231 -22.85 -11.99 -6.30
C GLN A 231 -21.39 -12.10 -6.75
N ARG A 232 -20.73 -10.96 -7.05
CA ARG A 232 -19.31 -10.94 -7.43
C ARG A 232 -18.38 -11.40 -6.31
N ASN A 233 -18.69 -11.04 -5.06
CA ASN A 233 -18.00 -11.58 -3.90
C ASN A 233 -18.19 -13.11 -3.79
N GLY A 234 -19.41 -13.62 -4.02
CA GLY A 234 -19.69 -15.05 -4.10
C GLY A 234 -18.86 -15.76 -5.18
N ASN A 235 -18.70 -15.14 -6.35
CA ASN A 235 -17.86 -15.67 -7.43
C ASN A 235 -16.37 -15.75 -7.04
N LEU A 236 -15.85 -14.76 -6.30
CA LEU A 236 -14.48 -14.78 -5.75
C LEU A 236 -14.30 -15.94 -4.76
N ILE A 237 -15.22 -16.10 -3.82
CA ILE A 237 -15.23 -17.19 -2.84
C ILE A 237 -15.23 -18.54 -3.58
N HIS A 238 -16.13 -18.70 -4.55
CA HIS A 238 -16.24 -19.92 -5.33
C HIS A 238 -14.95 -20.23 -6.11
N GLY A 239 -14.30 -19.22 -6.69
CA GLY A 239 -13.01 -19.39 -7.38
C GLY A 239 -11.92 -19.93 -6.46
N VAL A 240 -11.77 -19.38 -5.26
CA VAL A 240 -10.79 -19.87 -4.27
C VAL A 240 -11.12 -21.28 -3.79
N GLU A 241 -12.40 -21.61 -3.60
CA GLU A 241 -12.82 -22.98 -3.26
C GLU A 241 -12.50 -23.99 -4.37
N LEU A 242 -12.77 -23.63 -5.63
CA LEU A 242 -12.40 -24.46 -6.78
C LEU A 242 -10.89 -24.66 -6.87
N TRP A 243 -10.11 -23.62 -6.61
CA TRP A 243 -8.66 -23.72 -6.55
C TRP A 243 -8.19 -24.68 -5.45
N ARG A 244 -8.76 -24.62 -4.25
CA ARG A 244 -8.44 -25.57 -3.16
C ARG A 244 -8.73 -27.00 -3.56
N LYS A 245 -9.88 -27.24 -4.22
CA LYS A 245 -10.22 -28.56 -4.75
C LYS A 245 -9.23 -28.98 -5.84
N PHE A 246 -8.83 -28.08 -6.73
CA PHE A 246 -7.85 -28.34 -7.78
C PHE A 246 -6.47 -28.72 -7.20
N LYS A 247 -5.99 -28.01 -6.18
CA LYS A 247 -4.75 -28.35 -5.45
C LYS A 247 -4.79 -29.74 -4.79
N SER A 248 -5.97 -30.29 -4.53
CA SER A 248 -6.11 -31.64 -3.97
C SER A 248 -5.98 -32.76 -5.01
N ILE A 249 -6.00 -32.44 -6.32
CA ILE A 249 -5.92 -33.43 -7.41
C ILE A 249 -4.66 -34.31 -7.30
N PRO A 250 -3.43 -33.80 -7.05
CA PRO A 250 -2.27 -34.66 -6.87
C PRO A 250 -2.40 -35.72 -5.76
N ASN A 251 -3.15 -35.42 -4.70
CA ASN A 251 -3.47 -36.40 -3.66
C ASN A 251 -4.50 -37.42 -4.14
N GLN A 252 -5.51 -36.98 -4.91
CA GLN A 252 -6.47 -37.89 -5.54
C GLN A 252 -5.78 -38.83 -6.56
N ILE A 253 -4.84 -38.34 -7.36
CA ILE A 253 -4.07 -39.18 -8.29
C ILE A 253 -3.19 -40.18 -7.54
N ARG A 254 -2.57 -39.77 -6.42
CA ARG A 254 -1.84 -40.71 -5.56
C ARG A 254 -2.77 -41.80 -5.01
N LEU A 255 -3.99 -41.44 -4.59
CA LEU A 255 -4.99 -42.41 -4.15
C LEU A 255 -5.45 -43.32 -5.28
N LEU A 256 -5.57 -42.80 -6.51
CA LEU A 256 -5.85 -43.58 -7.72
C LEU A 256 -4.76 -44.62 -7.97
N GLY A 257 -3.52 -44.34 -7.58
CA GLY A 257 -2.37 -45.22 -7.78
C GLY A 257 -1.67 -44.99 -9.11
N ALA A 258 -1.86 -43.82 -9.73
CA ALA A 258 -1.23 -43.43 -10.99
C ALA A 258 -0.01 -42.52 -10.74
N ASP A 259 0.91 -42.48 -11.69
CA ASP A 259 2.07 -41.59 -11.63
C ASP A 259 1.68 -40.13 -11.91
N ASN A 260 1.88 -39.26 -10.91
CA ASN A 260 1.62 -37.83 -11.00
C ASN A 260 2.41 -37.15 -12.13
N SER A 261 3.62 -37.61 -12.43
CA SER A 261 4.51 -36.97 -13.42
C SER A 261 3.98 -37.08 -14.86
N ASN A 262 3.18 -38.12 -15.15
CA ASN A 262 2.56 -38.32 -16.45
C ASN A 262 1.24 -37.55 -16.60
N LEU A 263 0.59 -37.21 -15.50
CA LEU A 263 -0.70 -36.54 -15.46
C LEU A 263 -0.60 -35.02 -15.30
N PHE A 264 0.54 -34.50 -14.83
CA PHE A 264 0.80 -33.06 -14.72
C PHE A 264 1.99 -32.64 -15.57
N SER A 265 1.76 -31.70 -16.50
CA SER A 265 2.83 -31.02 -17.23
C SER A 265 2.72 -29.52 -16.98
N GLY A 266 3.76 -28.90 -16.41
CA GLY A 266 3.77 -27.45 -16.16
C GLY A 266 2.69 -26.93 -15.21
N GLY A 267 2.09 -27.79 -14.38
CA GLY A 267 1.01 -27.43 -13.44
C GLY A 267 -0.41 -27.60 -13.98
N THR A 268 -0.57 -27.96 -15.26
CA THR A 268 -1.86 -28.31 -15.85
C THR A 268 -2.06 -29.82 -15.92
N LEU A 269 -3.31 -30.24 -15.68
CA LEU A 269 -3.72 -31.63 -15.79
C LEU A 269 -3.81 -32.04 -17.26
N ASN A 270 -3.14 -33.12 -17.63
CA ASN A 270 -3.24 -33.71 -18.94
C ASN A 270 -4.53 -34.54 -19.05
N ILE A 271 -5.58 -33.95 -19.61
CA ILE A 271 -6.89 -34.57 -19.76
C ILE A 271 -6.82 -35.84 -20.63
N SER A 272 -5.97 -35.88 -21.66
CA SER A 272 -5.87 -37.07 -22.52
C SER A 272 -5.24 -38.25 -21.79
N ALA A 273 -4.23 -38.01 -20.96
CA ALA A 273 -3.64 -39.03 -20.10
C ALA A 273 -4.66 -39.56 -19.07
N LEU A 274 -5.47 -38.68 -18.48
CA LEU A 274 -6.54 -39.09 -17.55
C LEU A 274 -7.61 -39.93 -18.26
N SER A 275 -8.02 -39.54 -19.47
CA SER A 275 -8.96 -40.34 -20.27
C SER A 275 -8.39 -41.71 -20.63
N GLY A 276 -7.10 -41.81 -20.94
CA GLY A 276 -6.45 -43.11 -21.17
C GLY A 276 -6.49 -44.05 -19.95
N ILE A 277 -6.43 -43.50 -18.73
CA ILE A 277 -6.60 -44.28 -17.50
C ILE A 277 -8.05 -44.74 -17.34
N GLU A 278 -9.03 -43.87 -17.63
CA GLU A 278 -10.45 -44.23 -17.60
C GLU A 278 -10.76 -45.37 -18.58
N ASP A 279 -10.28 -45.25 -19.82
CA ASP A 279 -10.48 -46.24 -20.87
C ASP A 279 -9.86 -47.60 -20.47
N ASN A 280 -8.65 -47.59 -19.89
CA ASN A 280 -8.01 -48.81 -19.36
C ASN A 280 -8.82 -49.45 -18.23
N LEU A 281 -9.37 -48.65 -17.30
CA LEU A 281 -10.20 -49.15 -16.20
C LEU A 281 -11.52 -49.76 -16.70
N LEU A 282 -12.20 -49.10 -17.64
CA LEU A 282 -13.44 -49.60 -18.24
C LEU A 282 -13.20 -50.87 -19.06
N GLU A 283 -12.08 -50.96 -19.77
CA GLU A 283 -11.70 -52.18 -20.49
C GLU A 283 -11.41 -53.34 -19.53
N LEU A 284 -10.71 -53.07 -18.42
CA LEU A 284 -10.45 -54.06 -17.38
C LEU A 284 -11.73 -54.54 -16.69
N GLU A 285 -12.67 -53.62 -16.41
CA GLU A 285 -13.97 -53.95 -15.83
C GLU A 285 -14.78 -54.86 -16.79
N LYS A 286 -14.75 -54.56 -18.09
CA LYS A 286 -15.39 -55.40 -19.11
C LYS A 286 -14.73 -56.79 -19.19
N LYS A 287 -13.40 -56.88 -19.16
CA LYS A 287 -12.66 -58.16 -19.12
C LYS A 287 -13.00 -58.96 -17.86
N PHE A 288 -13.11 -58.30 -16.72
CA PHE A 288 -13.49 -58.91 -15.44
C PHE A 288 -14.92 -59.46 -15.47
N SER A 289 -15.90 -58.67 -15.94
CA SER A 289 -17.29 -59.10 -16.06
C SER A 289 -17.44 -60.28 -17.02
N SER A 290 -16.80 -60.21 -18.19
CA SER A 290 -16.77 -61.32 -19.16
C SER A 290 -16.16 -62.61 -18.58
N TYR A 291 -15.12 -62.49 -17.75
CA TYR A 291 -14.57 -63.63 -17.03
C TYR A 291 -15.58 -64.25 -16.06
N LEU A 292 -16.33 -63.44 -15.31
CA LEU A 292 -17.37 -63.93 -14.39
C LEU A 292 -18.54 -64.60 -15.13
N ASP A 293 -18.92 -64.08 -16.30
CA ASP A 293 -20.01 -64.62 -17.13
C ASP A 293 -19.63 -65.97 -17.75
N THR A 294 -18.39 -66.08 -18.24
CA THR A 294 -17.86 -67.29 -18.89
C THR A 294 -17.29 -68.33 -17.91
N GLU A 295 -17.25 -68.01 -16.61
CA GLU A 295 -16.73 -68.91 -15.58
C GLU A 295 -17.61 -70.16 -15.41
N SER A 296 -16.99 -71.34 -15.54
CA SER A 296 -17.66 -72.64 -15.38
C SER A 296 -18.40 -72.76 -14.04
N ILE A 297 -19.60 -73.33 -14.09
CA ILE A 297 -20.46 -73.57 -12.91
C ILE A 297 -19.73 -74.36 -11.81
N TRP A 298 -18.84 -75.27 -12.20
CA TRP A 298 -18.04 -76.07 -11.27
C TRP A 298 -17.02 -75.21 -10.50
N ILE A 299 -16.44 -74.19 -11.12
CA ILE A 299 -15.51 -73.26 -10.46
C ILE A 299 -16.26 -72.38 -9.46
N LYS A 300 -17.47 -71.93 -9.80
CA LYS A 300 -18.34 -71.16 -8.89
C LYS A 300 -18.74 -72.00 -7.68
N MET A 301 -19.23 -73.22 -7.91
CA MET A 301 -19.72 -74.13 -6.86
C MET A 301 -18.61 -74.62 -5.92
N PHE A 302 -17.40 -74.88 -6.44
CA PHE A 302 -16.26 -75.36 -5.66
C PHE A 302 -15.28 -74.27 -5.22
N SER A 303 -15.68 -73.00 -5.32
CA SER A 303 -14.86 -71.84 -4.94
C SER A 303 -14.45 -71.80 -3.47
N PHE A 304 -14.97 -72.69 -2.61
CA PHE A 304 -14.55 -72.82 -1.21
C PHE A 304 -13.23 -73.60 -1.03
N PHE A 305 -12.86 -74.48 -1.97
CA PHE A 305 -11.61 -75.23 -1.90
C PHE A 305 -10.39 -74.35 -2.21
N LYS A 306 -9.33 -74.48 -1.40
CA LYS A 306 -8.10 -73.65 -1.48
C LYS A 306 -7.49 -73.63 -2.88
N PHE A 307 -7.36 -74.78 -3.54
CA PHE A 307 -6.75 -74.87 -4.87
C PHE A 307 -7.60 -74.17 -5.96
N VAL A 308 -8.93 -74.20 -5.84
CA VAL A 308 -9.84 -73.49 -6.77
C VAL A 308 -9.73 -71.99 -6.55
N LYS A 309 -9.67 -71.52 -5.29
CA LYS A 309 -9.44 -70.11 -4.93
C LYS A 309 -8.13 -69.59 -5.51
N GLU A 310 -7.02 -70.32 -5.36
CA GLU A 310 -5.71 -69.92 -5.87
C GLU A 310 -5.68 -69.87 -7.41
N LYS A 311 -6.29 -70.85 -8.09
CA LYS A 311 -6.39 -70.86 -9.55
C LYS A 311 -7.22 -69.70 -10.08
N ARG A 312 -8.35 -69.39 -9.42
CA ARG A 312 -9.22 -68.26 -9.73
C ARG A 312 -8.50 -66.92 -9.52
N ALA A 313 -7.87 -66.72 -8.37
CA ALA A 313 -7.11 -65.53 -8.05
C ALA A 313 -5.97 -65.29 -9.05
N THR A 314 -5.29 -66.35 -9.50
CA THR A 314 -4.19 -66.25 -10.49
C THR A 314 -4.70 -65.79 -11.86
N ARG A 315 -5.85 -66.30 -12.32
CA ARG A 315 -6.47 -65.85 -13.58
C ARG A 315 -6.90 -64.40 -13.50
N LEU A 316 -7.51 -64.00 -12.39
CA LEU A 316 -7.88 -62.61 -12.15
C LEU A 316 -6.63 -61.70 -12.11
N LYS A 317 -5.53 -62.11 -11.48
CA LYS A 317 -4.26 -61.36 -11.53
C LYS A 317 -3.71 -61.16 -12.94
N GLN A 318 -3.92 -62.11 -13.86
CA GLN A 318 -3.48 -61.95 -15.25
C GLN A 318 -4.23 -60.83 -15.97
N ILE A 319 -5.53 -60.67 -15.71
CA ILE A 319 -6.35 -59.60 -16.30
C ILE A 319 -5.78 -58.23 -15.92
N PHE A 320 -5.31 -58.06 -14.67
CA PHE A 320 -4.84 -56.79 -14.13
C PHE A 320 -3.36 -56.47 -14.41
N ARG A 321 -2.62 -57.30 -15.18
CA ARG A 321 -1.19 -57.04 -15.46
C ARG A 321 -0.93 -55.72 -16.18
N GLU A 322 -1.87 -55.29 -17.02
CA GLU A 322 -1.80 -54.06 -17.82
C GLU A 322 -2.56 -52.89 -17.16
N CYS A 323 -2.85 -53.00 -15.86
CA CYS A 323 -3.52 -51.94 -15.13
C CYS A 323 -2.57 -50.75 -14.96
N LEU A 324 -3.02 -49.58 -15.43
CA LEU A 324 -2.23 -48.33 -15.37
C LEU A 324 -2.20 -47.69 -13.98
N VAL A 325 -2.89 -48.29 -13.01
CA VAL A 325 -3.03 -47.77 -11.65
C VAL A 325 -2.73 -48.87 -10.62
N ASP A 326 -2.31 -48.47 -9.42
CA ASP A 326 -2.05 -49.42 -8.33
C ASP A 326 -3.31 -50.21 -7.93
N TYR A 327 -3.21 -51.52 -8.09
CA TYR A 327 -4.23 -52.52 -7.77
C TYR A 327 -3.84 -53.42 -6.57
N ALA A 328 -2.80 -53.07 -5.79
CA ALA A 328 -2.38 -53.81 -4.61
C ALA A 328 -3.47 -53.92 -3.53
N VAL A 329 -4.42 -52.97 -3.52
CA VAL A 329 -5.58 -52.96 -2.62
C VAL A 329 -6.61 -54.05 -2.91
N ILE A 330 -6.56 -54.69 -4.09
CA ILE A 330 -7.53 -55.73 -4.47
C ILE A 330 -7.23 -57.03 -3.72
N ASN A 331 -8.23 -57.52 -2.97
CA ASN A 331 -8.22 -58.89 -2.48
C ASN A 331 -8.73 -59.83 -3.58
N PHE A 332 -7.80 -60.47 -4.29
CA PHE A 332 -8.08 -61.38 -5.40
C PHE A 332 -8.90 -62.64 -5.03
N TYR A 333 -9.19 -62.85 -3.74
CA TYR A 333 -10.06 -63.93 -3.27
C TYR A 333 -11.51 -63.52 -3.03
N ARG A 334 -11.84 -62.22 -3.12
CA ARG A 334 -13.20 -61.68 -2.89
C ARG A 334 -13.68 -60.88 -4.10
N ILE A 335 -14.79 -61.29 -4.71
CA ILE A 335 -15.38 -60.61 -5.89
C ILE A 335 -15.75 -59.16 -5.56
N ASP A 336 -16.37 -58.93 -4.40
CA ASP A 336 -16.78 -57.58 -3.95
C ASP A 336 -15.60 -56.59 -3.93
N SER A 337 -14.37 -57.07 -3.69
CA SER A 337 -13.17 -56.24 -3.69
C SER A 337 -12.86 -55.65 -5.07
N PHE A 338 -13.26 -56.31 -6.17
CA PHE A 338 -13.05 -55.81 -7.53
C PHE A 338 -14.08 -54.75 -7.89
N HIS A 339 -15.36 -54.98 -7.55
CA HIS A 339 -16.41 -53.97 -7.73
C HIS A 339 -16.09 -52.69 -6.95
N GLN A 340 -15.70 -52.83 -5.67
CA GLN A 340 -15.24 -51.70 -4.86
C GLN A 340 -14.03 -50.99 -5.49
N PHE A 341 -13.08 -51.73 -6.07
CA PHE A 341 -11.94 -51.13 -6.76
C PHE A 341 -12.37 -50.30 -7.97
N PHE A 342 -13.17 -50.87 -8.89
CA PHE A 342 -13.62 -50.15 -10.09
C PHE A 342 -14.47 -48.93 -9.72
N ASP A 343 -15.45 -49.10 -8.84
CA ASP A 343 -16.32 -48.01 -8.36
C ASP A 343 -15.50 -46.86 -7.77
N GLN A 344 -14.54 -47.17 -6.89
CA GLN A 344 -13.69 -46.16 -6.28
C GLN A 344 -12.79 -45.46 -7.31
N ARG A 345 -12.13 -46.21 -8.20
CA ARG A 345 -11.17 -45.65 -9.17
C ARG A 345 -11.87 -44.82 -10.24
N LEU A 346 -12.96 -45.32 -10.83
CA LEU A 346 -13.76 -44.57 -11.82
C LEU A 346 -14.41 -43.33 -11.20
N SER A 347 -14.91 -43.43 -9.97
CA SER A 347 -15.42 -42.27 -9.22
C SER A 347 -14.33 -41.20 -9.01
N LEU A 348 -13.10 -41.63 -8.64
CA LEU A 348 -11.97 -40.71 -8.52
C LEU A 348 -11.62 -40.03 -9.85
N VAL A 349 -11.54 -40.77 -10.96
CA VAL A 349 -11.28 -40.21 -12.29
C VAL A 349 -12.34 -39.17 -12.66
N LYS A 350 -13.62 -39.50 -12.45
CA LYS A 350 -14.73 -38.57 -12.67
C LYS A 350 -14.62 -37.32 -11.82
N SER A 351 -14.31 -37.45 -10.53
CA SER A 351 -14.10 -36.34 -9.60
C SER A 351 -12.94 -35.42 -10.04
N ILE A 352 -11.80 -36.01 -10.42
CA ILE A 352 -10.63 -35.26 -10.92
C ILE A 352 -11.01 -34.47 -12.17
N ARG A 353 -11.66 -35.10 -13.15
CA ARG A 353 -12.10 -34.45 -14.40
C ARG A 353 -13.08 -33.31 -14.12
N GLN A 354 -14.08 -33.54 -13.26
CA GLN A 354 -15.06 -32.53 -12.88
C GLN A 354 -14.40 -31.31 -12.22
N THR A 355 -13.48 -31.55 -11.28
CA THR A 355 -12.75 -30.48 -10.59
C THR A 355 -11.89 -29.66 -11.55
N SER A 356 -11.15 -30.33 -12.44
CA SER A 356 -10.32 -29.66 -13.45
C SER A 356 -11.15 -28.83 -14.43
N ASN A 357 -12.28 -29.37 -14.91
CA ASN A 357 -13.17 -28.65 -15.82
C ASN A 357 -13.84 -27.45 -15.13
N ALA A 358 -14.28 -27.62 -13.87
CA ALA A 358 -14.88 -26.53 -13.11
C ALA A 358 -13.90 -25.36 -12.92
N TRP A 359 -12.65 -25.64 -12.54
CA TRP A 359 -11.60 -24.62 -12.41
C TRP A 359 -11.33 -23.91 -13.74
N THR A 360 -11.15 -24.68 -14.82
CA THR A 360 -10.86 -24.13 -16.14
C THR A 360 -12.01 -23.27 -16.68
N ASN A 361 -13.26 -23.72 -16.48
CA ASN A 361 -14.45 -22.98 -16.89
C ASN A 361 -14.60 -21.69 -16.09
N TRP A 362 -14.39 -21.74 -14.78
CA TRP A 362 -14.45 -20.54 -13.94
C TRP A 362 -13.40 -19.51 -14.36
N LYS A 363 -12.16 -19.95 -14.62
CA LYS A 363 -11.09 -19.07 -15.14
C LYS A 363 -11.48 -18.44 -16.48
N LYS A 364 -11.99 -19.24 -17.42
CA LYS A 364 -12.45 -18.77 -18.73
C LYS A 364 -13.58 -17.74 -18.63
N GLN A 365 -14.55 -17.97 -17.74
CA GLN A 365 -15.68 -17.06 -17.51
C GLN A 365 -15.23 -15.69 -17.01
N HIS A 366 -14.14 -15.63 -16.23
CA HIS A 366 -13.64 -14.39 -15.63
C HIS A 366 -12.40 -13.83 -16.33
N SER A 367 -12.06 -14.35 -17.52
CA SER A 367 -10.87 -13.94 -18.28
C SER A 367 -9.55 -14.04 -17.50
N ILE A 368 -9.42 -15.08 -16.66
CA ILE A 368 -8.23 -15.35 -15.85
C ILE A 368 -7.42 -16.45 -16.53
N THR A 369 -6.11 -16.23 -16.64
CA THR A 369 -5.19 -17.18 -17.28
C THR A 369 -4.29 -17.89 -16.27
N GLY A 370 -3.80 -17.15 -15.27
CA GLY A 370 -2.87 -17.63 -14.27
C GLY A 370 -3.53 -18.48 -13.17
N ASP A 371 -2.69 -19.27 -12.51
CA ASP A 371 -3.05 -19.99 -11.27
C ASP A 371 -2.41 -19.31 -10.06
N PRO A 372 -3.01 -19.43 -8.85
CA PRO A 372 -2.35 -19.01 -7.63
C PRO A 372 -1.02 -19.76 -7.42
N PRO A 373 0.01 -19.09 -6.88
CA PRO A 373 1.29 -19.74 -6.58
C PRO A 373 1.14 -20.78 -5.47
N ASN A 374 1.82 -21.93 -5.63
CA ASN A 374 1.82 -23.02 -4.66
C ASN A 374 2.87 -22.84 -3.54
N ASP A 375 3.86 -21.98 -3.75
CA ASP A 375 4.95 -21.72 -2.80
C ASP A 375 5.44 -20.25 -2.86
N GLU A 376 6.28 -19.86 -1.90
CA GLU A 376 6.88 -18.51 -1.88
C GLU A 376 7.75 -18.21 -3.11
N ALA A 377 8.33 -19.23 -3.75
CA ALA A 377 9.13 -19.05 -4.95
C ALA A 377 8.25 -18.70 -6.17
N GLY A 378 7.02 -19.21 -6.22
CA GLY A 378 6.01 -18.91 -7.23
C GLY A 378 5.66 -17.43 -7.26
N PHE A 379 5.58 -16.79 -6.08
CA PHE A 379 5.40 -15.34 -5.97
C PHE A 379 6.55 -14.51 -6.55
N LYS A 380 7.75 -15.09 -6.69
CA LYS A 380 8.96 -14.42 -7.22
C LYS A 380 9.19 -14.69 -8.72
N LYS A 381 8.46 -15.60 -9.35
CA LYS A 381 8.66 -15.96 -10.77
C LYS A 381 8.05 -14.88 -11.69
N LYS A 382 8.91 -14.01 -12.22
CA LYS A 382 8.60 -12.81 -13.03
C LYS A 382 8.01 -13.01 -14.44
N LYS A 383 7.39 -14.15 -14.80
CA LYS A 383 7.12 -14.44 -16.22
C LYS A 383 5.76 -13.98 -16.80
N SER A 384 4.79 -13.53 -16.00
CA SER A 384 3.53 -12.92 -16.50
C SER A 384 2.70 -12.38 -15.33
N LEU A 385 1.60 -11.64 -15.64
CA LEU A 385 0.51 -11.44 -14.69
C LEU A 385 0.02 -12.82 -14.21
N PHE A 386 -0.16 -12.98 -12.91
CA PHE A 386 -0.67 -14.21 -12.31
C PHE A 386 -2.01 -13.96 -11.61
N PHE A 387 -2.67 -15.02 -11.15
CA PHE A 387 -4.07 -15.01 -10.67
C PHE A 387 -4.49 -13.77 -9.85
N TYR A 388 -3.71 -13.37 -8.83
CA TYR A 388 -4.07 -12.23 -7.99
C TYR A 388 -3.93 -10.89 -8.73
N ASP A 389 -2.95 -10.75 -9.61
CA ASP A 389 -2.80 -9.56 -10.44
C ASP A 389 -4.02 -9.38 -11.34
N GLU A 390 -4.44 -10.47 -12.01
CA GLU A 390 -5.58 -10.49 -12.93
C GLU A 390 -6.88 -10.11 -12.20
N LEU A 391 -7.12 -10.67 -11.01
CA LEU A 391 -8.28 -10.32 -10.19
C LEU A 391 -8.31 -8.85 -9.76
N GLU A 392 -7.16 -8.30 -9.39
CA GLU A 392 -7.04 -6.92 -8.95
C GLU A 392 -7.35 -5.93 -10.06
N VAL A 393 -6.76 -6.15 -11.23
CA VAL A 393 -6.97 -5.24 -12.36
C VAL A 393 -8.35 -5.42 -13.01
N SER A 394 -9.03 -6.54 -12.80
CA SER A 394 -10.36 -6.86 -13.34
C SER A 394 -11.49 -6.80 -12.30
N LEU A 395 -11.90 -7.94 -11.74
CA LEU A 395 -13.09 -8.11 -10.92
C LEU A 395 -13.10 -7.18 -9.70
N LYS A 396 -11.98 -7.04 -8.98
CA LYS A 396 -11.87 -6.17 -7.80
C LYS A 396 -11.90 -4.68 -8.15
N ASN A 397 -11.42 -4.33 -9.35
CA ASN A 397 -11.54 -2.97 -9.86
C ASN A 397 -12.99 -2.63 -10.19
N GLU A 398 -13.70 -3.53 -10.86
CA GLU A 398 -15.12 -3.34 -11.17
C GLU A 398 -15.98 -3.28 -9.91
N MET A 399 -15.72 -4.15 -8.92
CA MET A 399 -16.39 -4.11 -7.62
C MET A 399 -16.21 -2.77 -6.91
N PHE A 400 -15.03 -2.15 -7.01
CA PHE A 400 -14.80 -0.82 -6.44
C PHE A 400 -15.69 0.27 -7.08
N TYR A 401 -15.87 0.25 -8.40
CA TYR A 401 -16.73 1.21 -9.09
C TYR A 401 -18.22 0.93 -8.84
N LEU A 402 -18.64 -0.33 -8.79
CA LEU A 402 -20.01 -0.69 -8.37
C LEU A 402 -20.30 -0.20 -6.94
N ALA A 403 -19.37 -0.39 -6.01
CA ALA A 403 -19.48 0.12 -4.65
C ALA A 403 -19.49 1.65 -4.60
N THR A 404 -18.75 2.32 -5.49
CA THR A 404 -18.81 3.77 -5.64
C THR A 404 -20.23 4.21 -6.00
N HIS A 405 -20.86 3.59 -6.99
CA HIS A 405 -22.22 3.95 -7.40
C HIS A 405 -23.28 3.57 -6.37
N TYR A 406 -23.07 2.48 -5.64
CA TYR A 406 -23.90 2.12 -4.49
C TYR A 406 -23.92 3.26 -3.47
N TRP A 407 -22.74 3.77 -3.11
CA TRP A 407 -22.62 4.87 -2.16
C TRP A 407 -23.12 6.20 -2.71
N GLU A 408 -22.95 6.47 -4.01
CA GLU A 408 -23.55 7.65 -4.67
C GLU A 408 -25.08 7.64 -4.58
N GLY A 409 -25.73 6.49 -4.78
CA GLY A 409 -27.18 6.34 -4.62
C GLY A 409 -27.61 6.52 -3.16
N ARG A 410 -26.89 5.88 -2.21
CA ARG A 410 -27.11 6.07 -0.76
C ARG A 410 -26.94 7.53 -0.34
N TRP A 411 -26.02 8.26 -0.95
CA TRP A 411 -25.81 9.69 -0.69
C TRP A 411 -27.01 10.53 -1.11
N ILE A 412 -27.60 10.26 -2.28
CA ILE A 412 -28.82 10.95 -2.73
C ILE A 412 -29.92 10.78 -1.69
N LEU A 413 -30.23 9.53 -1.33
CA LEU A 413 -31.30 9.18 -0.38
C LEU A 413 -31.08 9.83 0.99
N GLU A 414 -29.85 9.77 1.51
CA GLU A 414 -29.52 10.35 2.81
C GLU A 414 -29.56 11.88 2.78
N THR A 415 -29.15 12.51 1.68
CA THR A 415 -29.20 13.97 1.54
C THR A 415 -30.63 14.46 1.47
N GLU A 416 -31.51 13.78 0.72
CA GLU A 416 -32.94 14.08 0.67
C GLU A 416 -33.58 14.01 2.06
N ARG A 417 -33.27 12.94 2.80
CA ARG A 417 -33.76 12.74 4.18
C ARG A 417 -33.32 13.88 5.11
N VAL A 418 -32.04 14.24 5.10
CA VAL A 418 -31.48 15.28 5.98
C VAL A 418 -32.01 16.68 5.63
N LEU A 419 -32.28 16.94 4.34
CA LEU A 419 -32.92 18.18 3.89
C LEU A 419 -34.38 18.24 4.37
N ALA A 420 -35.15 17.16 4.21
CA ALA A 420 -36.54 17.07 4.66
C ALA A 420 -36.69 17.21 6.18
N GLU A 421 -35.73 16.67 6.96
CA GLU A 421 -35.72 16.78 8.42
C GLU A 421 -35.12 18.11 8.95
N GLU A 422 -34.69 19.02 8.06
CA GLU A 422 -34.00 20.28 8.39
C GLU A 422 -32.79 20.10 9.33
N ARG A 423 -32.02 19.01 9.11
CA ARG A 423 -30.87 18.66 9.99
C ARG A 423 -29.51 19.05 9.43
N LEU A 424 -29.46 19.56 8.20
CA LEU A 424 -28.21 19.84 7.48
C LEU A 424 -27.21 20.68 8.29
N PHE A 425 -27.72 21.69 9.00
CA PHE A 425 -26.92 22.63 9.79
C PHE A 425 -26.83 22.28 11.29
N LYS A 426 -27.35 21.13 11.72
CA LYS A 426 -27.18 20.65 13.09
C LYS A 426 -25.76 20.13 13.28
N ASN A 427 -25.19 20.40 14.45
CA ASN A 427 -23.82 20.02 14.80
C ASN A 427 -23.75 19.31 16.16
N GLY A 428 -24.83 18.62 16.56
CA GLY A 428 -24.78 17.71 17.70
C GLY A 428 -23.89 16.50 17.39
N GLN A 429 -23.56 15.69 18.40
CA GLN A 429 -22.64 14.55 18.23
C GLN A 429 -23.07 13.62 17.10
N VAL A 430 -24.35 13.24 17.06
CA VAL A 430 -24.92 12.35 16.03
C VAL A 430 -24.90 13.02 14.66
N ASP A 431 -25.33 14.28 14.56
CA ASP A 431 -25.39 15.01 13.29
C ASP A 431 -24.00 15.24 12.69
N SER A 432 -22.99 15.50 13.52
CA SER A 432 -21.59 15.63 13.08
C SER A 432 -21.08 14.31 12.47
N VAL A 433 -21.33 13.18 13.12
CA VAL A 433 -20.92 11.86 12.60
C VAL A 433 -21.66 11.54 11.31
N MET A 434 -22.99 11.74 11.26
CA MET A 434 -23.80 11.52 10.06
C MET A 434 -23.33 12.38 8.88
N ARG A 435 -22.90 13.63 9.13
CA ARG A 435 -22.33 14.49 8.08
C ARG A 435 -21.05 13.91 7.50
N PHE A 436 -20.12 13.47 8.33
CA PHE A 436 -18.89 12.84 7.83
C PHE A 436 -19.16 11.50 7.15
N GLN A 437 -20.14 10.72 7.62
CA GLN A 437 -20.59 9.51 6.91
C GLN A 437 -21.13 9.86 5.53
N ARG A 438 -22.01 10.86 5.41
CA ARG A 438 -22.56 11.30 4.14
C ARG A 438 -21.48 11.79 3.18
N LEU A 439 -20.51 12.58 3.65
CA LEU A 439 -19.36 12.99 2.82
C LEU A 439 -18.49 11.78 2.40
N ALA A 440 -18.32 10.78 3.27
CA ALA A 440 -17.56 9.57 2.97
C ALA A 440 -18.21 8.70 1.89
N MET A 441 -19.51 8.82 1.65
CA MET A 441 -20.19 8.13 0.54
C MET A 441 -19.67 8.61 -0.83
N LEU A 442 -19.30 9.89 -0.96
CA LEU A 442 -18.79 10.45 -2.22
C LEU A 442 -17.27 10.46 -2.29
N THR A 443 -16.63 10.87 -1.19
CA THR A 443 -15.19 11.04 -1.04
C THR A 443 -14.71 10.21 0.15
N PRO A 444 -14.44 8.90 -0.03
CA PRO A 444 -14.21 7.97 1.07
C PRO A 444 -12.94 8.24 1.89
N CYS A 445 -11.99 9.03 1.40
CA CYS A 445 -10.76 9.36 2.12
C CYS A 445 -10.67 10.86 2.42
N PHE A 446 -10.73 11.24 3.69
CA PHE A 446 -10.50 12.60 4.15
C PHE A 446 -9.01 12.86 4.33
N VAL A 447 -8.45 13.89 3.70
CA VAL A 447 -7.02 14.20 3.80
C VAL A 447 -6.83 15.48 4.61
N SER A 448 -6.02 15.43 5.67
CA SER A 448 -5.75 16.59 6.51
C SER A 448 -4.31 16.59 7.03
N THR A 449 -3.91 17.70 7.65
CA THR A 449 -2.69 17.70 8.47
C THR A 449 -3.02 17.31 9.91
N PHE A 450 -2.04 16.79 10.65
CA PHE A 450 -2.22 16.53 12.09
C PHE A 450 -2.65 17.77 12.87
N TYR A 451 -2.21 18.96 12.47
CA TYR A 451 -2.61 20.24 13.07
C TYR A 451 -4.08 20.60 12.86
N MET A 452 -4.68 20.09 11.77
CA MET A 452 -6.03 20.45 11.35
C MET A 452 -7.06 19.39 11.68
N ALA A 453 -6.74 18.10 11.56
CA ALA A 453 -7.69 17.01 11.75
C ALA A 453 -8.51 17.14 13.06
N PRO A 454 -7.92 17.41 14.24
CA PRO A 454 -8.69 17.56 15.47
C PRO A 454 -9.75 18.66 15.43
N LYS A 455 -9.57 19.71 14.63
CA LYS A 455 -10.55 20.82 14.52
C LYS A 455 -11.82 20.40 13.79
N PHE A 456 -11.72 19.43 12.87
CA PHE A 456 -12.85 18.94 12.09
C PHE A 456 -13.69 17.92 12.84
N PHE A 457 -13.04 17.04 13.61
CA PHE A 457 -13.70 15.97 14.34
C PHE A 457 -14.15 16.43 15.73
N THR A 458 -15.03 17.42 15.75
CA THR A 458 -15.68 17.95 16.96
C THR A 458 -17.19 18.07 16.77
N TYR A 459 -17.92 18.24 17.87
CA TYR A 459 -19.35 18.55 17.84
C TYR A 459 -19.68 19.68 18.80
N SER A 460 -20.82 20.33 18.61
CA SER A 460 -21.31 21.38 19.49
C SER A 460 -22.06 20.76 20.67
N LYS A 461 -21.63 21.06 21.90
CA LYS A 461 -22.32 20.67 23.13
C LYS A 461 -22.78 21.92 23.88
N PHE A 462 -24.09 22.05 24.08
CA PHE A 462 -24.63 23.13 24.90
C PHE A 462 -24.25 22.93 26.36
N ILE A 463 -23.75 24.00 27.00
CA ILE A 463 -23.37 23.98 28.41
C ILE A 463 -24.40 24.73 29.25
N LYS A 464 -24.59 26.01 28.95
CA LYS A 464 -25.53 26.87 29.69
C LYS A 464 -25.93 28.09 28.88
N LYS A 465 -27.08 28.67 29.25
CA LYS A 465 -27.56 29.95 28.73
C LYS A 465 -27.08 31.08 29.64
N LEU A 466 -26.38 32.06 29.08
CA LEU A 466 -26.13 33.35 29.72
C LEU A 466 -27.22 34.34 29.28
N LEU A 467 -27.39 35.43 30.03
CA LEU A 467 -28.37 36.48 29.74
C LEU A 467 -28.30 37.01 28.29
N THR A 468 -27.12 36.99 27.68
CA THR A 468 -26.87 37.54 26.33
C THR A 468 -26.53 36.50 25.27
N ARG A 469 -26.19 35.26 25.63
CA ARG A 469 -25.78 34.21 24.68
C ARG A 469 -25.82 32.80 25.24
N ASN A 470 -26.01 31.83 24.37
CA ASN A 470 -25.77 30.43 24.68
C ASN A 470 -24.26 30.14 24.67
N VAL A 471 -23.79 29.37 25.66
CA VAL A 471 -22.41 28.90 25.75
C VAL A 471 -22.35 27.46 25.27
N PHE A 472 -21.50 27.22 24.27
CA PHE A 472 -21.25 25.91 23.70
C PHE A 472 -19.78 25.54 23.88
N GLU A 473 -19.53 24.26 24.08
CA GLU A 473 -18.22 23.64 23.97
C GLU A 473 -18.10 22.90 22.63
N ALA A 474 -16.86 22.61 22.24
CA ALA A 474 -16.54 21.80 21.06
C ALA A 474 -15.78 20.52 21.45
N PRO A 475 -16.42 19.52 22.11
CA PRO A 475 -15.73 18.29 22.46
C PRO A 475 -15.31 17.50 21.21
N PRO A 476 -14.23 16.70 21.31
CA PRO A 476 -13.77 15.86 20.21
C PRO A 476 -14.72 14.66 19.98
N LEU A 477 -14.81 14.23 18.72
CA LEU A 477 -15.47 13.00 18.31
C LEU A 477 -14.52 11.80 18.48
N LEU A 478 -14.35 11.37 19.74
CA LEU A 478 -13.53 10.19 20.06
C LEU A 478 -14.02 8.94 19.33
N GLU A 479 -13.08 8.13 18.83
CA GLU A 479 -13.33 6.86 18.14
C GLU A 479 -14.37 6.93 17.00
N SER A 480 -14.54 8.11 16.38
CA SER A 480 -15.47 8.33 15.26
C SER A 480 -14.86 8.02 13.88
N ILE A 481 -13.53 8.07 13.77
CA ILE A 481 -12.78 7.69 12.57
C ILE A 481 -12.60 6.18 12.59
N ASP A 482 -13.13 5.48 11.58
CA ASP A 482 -13.00 4.02 11.50
C ASP A 482 -11.58 3.61 11.15
N LEU A 483 -10.88 4.41 10.33
CA LEU A 483 -9.49 4.16 9.95
C LEU A 483 -8.68 5.46 9.88
N LEU A 484 -7.62 5.54 10.69
CA LEU A 484 -6.58 6.55 10.56
C LEU A 484 -5.44 6.02 9.68
N ILE A 485 -5.19 6.67 8.56
CA ILE A 485 -4.02 6.47 7.72
C ILE A 485 -3.01 7.55 8.10
N VAL A 486 -1.79 7.15 8.46
CA VAL A 486 -0.68 8.09 8.64
C VAL A 486 0.32 7.86 7.52
N ASP A 487 0.56 8.87 6.70
CA ASP A 487 1.57 8.81 5.62
C ASP A 487 2.77 9.70 5.95
N GLU A 488 3.94 9.30 5.45
CA GLU A 488 5.23 9.87 5.80
C GLU A 488 5.44 9.92 7.32
N ALA A 489 5.01 8.87 8.03
CA ALA A 489 5.00 8.81 9.50
C ALA A 489 6.37 9.00 10.16
N GLY A 490 7.45 8.72 9.43
CA GLY A 490 8.83 8.96 9.86
C GLY A 490 9.17 10.44 10.03
N GLN A 491 8.38 11.34 9.44
CA GLN A 491 8.54 12.81 9.49
C GLN A 491 7.58 13.46 10.49
N VAL A 492 6.80 12.66 11.22
CA VAL A 492 5.80 13.15 12.18
C VAL A 492 6.36 12.96 13.58
N SER A 493 6.53 14.04 14.34
CA SER A 493 6.98 13.94 15.73
C SER A 493 5.85 13.39 16.63
N PRO A 494 6.20 12.65 17.71
CA PRO A 494 5.23 12.01 18.59
C PRO A 494 4.19 12.97 19.17
N GLU A 495 4.62 14.13 19.64
CA GLU A 495 3.78 15.14 20.29
C GLU A 495 2.77 15.77 19.31
N VAL A 496 3.08 15.81 18.02
CA VAL A 496 2.18 16.32 16.98
C VAL A 496 1.15 15.27 16.56
N GLY A 497 1.57 14.01 16.45
CA GLY A 497 0.73 12.96 15.86
C GLY A 497 -0.11 12.15 16.85
N ALA A 498 0.37 11.91 18.07
CA ALA A 498 -0.19 10.92 18.97
C ALA A 498 -1.65 11.21 19.37
N ALA A 499 -2.00 12.46 19.67
CA ALA A 499 -3.36 12.84 20.08
C ALA A 499 -4.44 12.40 19.07
N THR A 500 -4.16 12.47 17.77
CA THR A 500 -5.13 12.14 16.72
C THR A 500 -5.56 10.65 16.75
N PHE A 501 -4.75 9.77 17.34
CA PHE A 501 -5.12 8.36 17.55
C PHE A 501 -6.31 8.21 18.51
N ALA A 502 -6.63 9.22 19.32
CA ALA A 502 -7.84 9.24 20.16
C ALA A 502 -9.15 9.32 19.36
N LEU A 503 -9.08 9.87 18.15
CA LEU A 503 -10.24 10.08 17.29
C LEU A 503 -10.58 8.83 16.46
N ALA A 504 -9.70 7.83 16.44
CA ALA A 504 -9.78 6.70 15.53
C ALA A 504 -9.83 5.34 16.22
N LYS A 505 -10.44 4.36 15.55
CA LYS A 505 -10.58 2.98 16.06
C LYS A 505 -9.38 2.11 15.74
N ARG A 506 -8.82 2.22 14.54
CA ARG A 506 -7.62 1.50 14.09
C ARG A 506 -6.76 2.39 13.21
N ALA A 507 -5.47 2.06 13.12
CA ALA A 507 -4.54 2.83 12.31
C ALA A 507 -3.63 1.95 11.45
N ILE A 508 -3.37 2.44 10.23
CA ILE A 508 -2.22 2.02 9.43
C ILE A 508 -1.25 3.19 9.35
N VAL A 509 0.01 2.92 9.72
CA VAL A 509 1.06 3.92 9.81
C VAL A 509 2.14 3.56 8.81
N VAL A 510 2.24 4.36 7.75
CA VAL A 510 3.14 4.14 6.63
C VAL A 510 4.25 5.19 6.65
N GLY A 511 5.49 4.75 6.57
CA GLY A 511 6.64 5.64 6.62
C GLY A 511 7.95 4.86 6.55
N ASP A 512 9.04 5.56 6.84
CA ASP A 512 10.37 4.97 6.86
C ASP A 512 11.27 5.77 7.81
N THR A 513 11.77 5.12 8.86
CA THR A 513 12.68 5.74 9.85
C THR A 513 14.09 5.91 9.33
N LYS A 514 14.45 5.30 8.20
CA LYS A 514 15.75 5.46 7.53
C LYS A 514 15.73 6.59 6.48
N GLN A 515 14.61 7.32 6.34
CA GLN A 515 14.42 8.45 5.42
C GLN A 515 14.52 9.80 6.17
N ILE A 516 13.77 10.81 5.73
CA ILE A 516 13.77 12.15 6.36
C ILE A 516 13.18 12.03 7.77
N GLU A 517 13.94 12.47 8.76
CA GLU A 517 13.52 12.55 10.16
C GLU A 517 12.62 13.78 10.41
N PRO A 518 11.84 13.82 11.51
CA PRO A 518 11.10 15.01 11.88
C PRO A 518 12.03 16.18 12.17
N VAL A 519 11.55 17.41 11.92
CA VAL A 519 12.24 18.60 12.41
C VAL A 519 11.90 18.77 13.89
N TRP A 520 12.73 18.20 14.76
CA TRP A 520 12.53 18.29 16.21
C TRP A 520 12.80 19.71 16.70
N SER A 521 11.79 20.31 17.32
CA SER A 521 11.89 21.64 17.94
C SER A 521 12.10 21.56 19.45
N VAL A 522 11.87 20.38 20.04
CA VAL A 522 12.03 20.13 21.48
C VAL A 522 13.48 19.75 21.77
N PRO A 523 14.19 20.48 22.65
CA PRO A 523 15.52 20.07 23.10
C PRO A 523 15.46 18.84 24.01
N GLN A 524 16.45 17.94 23.93
CA GLN A 524 16.54 16.73 24.77
C GLN A 524 16.38 17.01 26.28
N LYS A 525 16.96 18.11 26.77
CA LYS A 525 16.84 18.51 28.18
C LYS A 525 15.38 18.74 28.63
N ILE A 526 14.52 19.18 27.70
CA ILE A 526 13.08 19.38 27.98
C ILE A 526 12.38 18.04 28.08
N ASP A 527 12.69 17.07 27.21
CA ASP A 527 12.15 15.71 27.32
C ASP A 527 12.54 15.08 28.66
N HIS A 528 13.81 15.12 29.05
CA HIS A 528 14.27 14.54 30.32
C HIS A 528 13.56 15.20 31.52
N ALA A 529 13.38 16.52 31.48
CA ALA A 529 12.66 17.24 32.53
C ALA A 529 11.17 16.86 32.59
N ASN A 530 10.52 16.67 31.44
CA ASN A 530 9.12 16.25 31.37
C ASN A 530 8.93 14.81 31.84
N LEU A 531 9.80 13.89 31.41
CA LEU A 531 9.78 12.49 31.85
C LEU A 531 9.88 12.38 33.37
N HIS A 532 10.79 13.13 33.98
CA HIS A 532 10.92 13.17 35.45
C HIS A 532 9.71 13.83 36.12
N ARG A 533 9.21 14.95 35.57
CA ARG A 533 8.05 15.66 36.12
C ARG A 533 6.79 14.79 36.17
N TYR A 534 6.62 13.91 35.19
CA TYR A 534 5.48 12.99 35.10
C TYR A 534 5.82 11.57 35.58
N GLU A 535 6.91 11.42 36.34
CA GLU A 535 7.29 10.18 37.03
C GLU A 535 7.46 8.96 36.09
N LEU A 536 7.78 9.21 34.82
CA LEU A 536 8.13 8.17 33.84
C LEU A 536 9.57 7.70 33.99
N VAL A 537 10.40 8.49 34.67
CA VAL A 537 11.77 8.17 35.07
C VAL A 537 12.01 8.63 36.50
N SER A 538 12.90 7.92 37.21
CA SER A 538 13.20 8.17 38.62
C SER A 538 13.98 9.47 38.84
N THR A 539 14.93 9.75 37.95
CA THR A 539 15.80 10.94 37.95
C THR A 539 16.02 11.41 36.52
N LYS A 540 16.53 12.63 36.33
CA LYS A 540 16.85 13.16 34.98
C LYS A 540 18.06 12.44 34.35
N GLU A 541 18.84 11.73 35.16
CA GLU A 541 20.00 10.93 34.76
C GLU A 541 19.69 9.42 34.67
N ASP A 542 18.41 9.02 34.65
CA ASP A 542 17.99 7.63 34.42
C ASP A 542 18.16 7.25 32.93
N PHE A 543 19.41 7.24 32.46
CA PHE A 543 19.76 7.10 31.05
C PHE A 543 19.29 5.77 30.46
N ILE A 544 19.20 4.72 31.26
CA ILE A 544 18.71 3.41 30.82
C ILE A 544 17.23 3.52 30.42
N LYS A 545 16.39 4.11 31.29
CA LYS A 545 14.97 4.25 30.99
C LYS A 545 14.71 5.27 29.89
N ILE A 546 15.50 6.34 29.84
CA ILE A 546 15.43 7.35 28.77
C ILE A 546 15.77 6.73 27.42
N ASP A 547 16.83 5.92 27.33
CA ASP A 547 17.22 5.22 26.09
C ASP A 547 16.15 4.20 25.64
N GLU A 548 15.52 3.51 26.59
CA GLU A 548 14.37 2.63 26.30
C GLU A 548 13.19 3.41 25.69
N LEU A 549 12.85 4.58 26.23
CA LEU A 549 11.78 5.42 25.70
C LEU A 549 12.17 6.06 24.35
N GLN A 550 13.44 6.42 24.19
CA GLN A 550 14.00 6.98 22.96
C GLN A 550 13.94 5.99 21.81
N SER A 551 14.42 4.76 22.02
CA SER A 551 14.40 3.68 21.02
C SER A 551 12.97 3.30 20.60
N LYS A 552 12.00 3.46 21.49
CA LYS A 552 10.56 3.25 21.22
C LYS A 552 9.84 4.47 20.62
N GLY A 553 10.53 5.60 20.48
CA GLY A 553 10.03 6.79 19.80
C GLY A 553 9.16 7.71 20.63
N PHE A 554 9.22 7.69 21.96
CA PHE A 554 8.38 8.52 22.83
C PHE A 554 8.83 9.99 22.94
N LEU A 555 10.11 10.27 22.67
CA LEU A 555 10.71 11.58 22.91
C LEU A 555 10.37 12.57 21.78
N GLY A 556 10.02 13.81 22.12
CA GLY A 556 9.78 14.87 21.13
C GLY A 556 11.06 15.42 20.49
N SER A 557 12.23 15.08 21.04
CA SER A 557 13.55 15.49 20.55
C SER A 557 14.22 14.50 19.59
N SER A 558 13.67 13.29 19.44
CA SER A 558 14.28 12.23 18.63
C SER A 558 13.31 11.18 18.07
N GLY A 559 12.08 11.11 18.57
CA GLY A 559 11.10 10.11 18.18
C GLY A 559 10.34 10.47 16.91
N SER A 560 9.51 9.52 16.45
CA SER A 560 8.51 9.73 15.39
C SER A 560 7.28 8.85 15.61
N VAL A 561 6.16 9.21 14.98
CA VAL A 561 4.94 8.36 14.96
C VAL A 561 5.22 7.01 14.33
N MET A 562 6.13 6.94 13.35
CA MET A 562 6.55 5.66 12.78
C MET A 562 7.18 4.75 13.84
N MET A 563 8.09 5.25 14.67
CA MET A 563 8.71 4.46 15.75
C MET A 563 7.68 3.99 16.77
N LEU A 564 6.74 4.86 17.18
CA LEU A 564 5.64 4.47 18.06
C LEU A 564 4.78 3.35 17.46
N ALA A 565 4.50 3.43 16.15
CA ALA A 565 3.73 2.43 15.45
C ALA A 565 4.49 1.12 15.26
N GLN A 566 5.79 1.15 14.95
CA GLN A 566 6.65 -0.03 14.88
C GLN A 566 6.60 -0.79 16.21
N LYS A 567 6.83 -0.09 17.34
CA LYS A 567 6.72 -0.65 18.68
C LYS A 567 5.35 -1.28 18.98
N SER A 568 4.28 -0.68 18.47
CA SER A 568 2.90 -1.12 18.70
C SER A 568 2.40 -2.15 17.68
N SER A 569 3.20 -2.48 16.66
CA SER A 569 2.83 -3.44 15.62
C SER A 569 3.12 -4.87 16.09
N CYS A 570 2.14 -5.76 15.91
CA CYS A 570 2.25 -7.17 16.27
C CYS A 570 2.88 -8.04 15.17
N TYR A 571 3.37 -7.44 14.07
CA TYR A 571 4.02 -8.17 12.99
C TYR A 571 5.47 -7.71 12.82
N ARG A 572 6.32 -8.60 12.29
CA ARG A 572 7.70 -8.29 11.92
C ARG A 572 8.12 -9.21 10.78
N VAL A 573 8.73 -8.66 9.72
CA VAL A 573 9.15 -9.46 8.57
C VAL A 573 10.29 -10.42 8.92
N ASN A 574 11.33 -9.90 9.58
CA ASN A 574 12.47 -10.69 10.06
C ASN A 574 13.20 -9.92 11.18
N LEU A 575 14.20 -10.55 11.80
CA LEU A 575 14.98 -9.96 12.91
C LEU A 575 15.93 -8.83 12.50
N ARG A 576 16.16 -8.61 11.21
CA ARG A 576 17.05 -7.55 10.68
C ARG A 576 16.33 -6.22 10.48
N VAL A 577 15.01 -6.25 10.32
CA VAL A 577 14.19 -5.04 10.12
C VAL A 577 13.42 -4.66 11.36
N GLU A 578 13.00 -3.40 11.44
CA GLU A 578 12.10 -2.93 12.48
C GLU A 578 10.77 -3.68 12.47
N ARG A 579 10.04 -3.63 13.59
CA ARG A 579 8.67 -4.16 13.68
C ARG A 579 7.77 -3.49 12.62
N GLY A 580 6.76 -4.21 12.19
CA GLY A 580 5.92 -3.89 11.04
C GLY A 580 6.21 -4.76 9.82
N LEU A 581 5.51 -4.44 8.74
CA LEU A 581 5.71 -5.04 7.42
C LEU A 581 6.66 -4.17 6.59
N LEU A 582 7.25 -4.72 5.53
CA LEU A 582 8.18 -4.02 4.65
C LEU A 582 7.74 -4.15 3.19
N LEU A 583 7.65 -3.02 2.50
CA LEU A 583 7.48 -2.97 1.05
C LEU A 583 8.85 -3.11 0.37
N THR A 584 8.98 -4.12 -0.49
CA THR A 584 10.28 -4.56 -1.02
C THR A 584 10.53 -4.11 -2.45
N GLU A 585 9.54 -4.14 -3.33
CA GLU A 585 9.69 -3.79 -4.74
C GLU A 585 9.89 -2.29 -4.94
N HIS A 586 11.01 -1.89 -5.54
CA HIS A 586 11.35 -0.49 -5.81
C HIS A 586 11.32 -0.19 -7.32
N ARG A 587 10.45 0.73 -7.74
CA ARG A 587 10.17 1.03 -9.17
C ARG A 587 10.62 2.42 -9.64
N ARG A 588 11.28 3.21 -8.79
CA ARG A 588 11.57 4.63 -9.06
C ARG A 588 12.96 4.87 -9.67
N CYS A 589 13.99 4.40 -8.99
CA CYS A 589 15.39 4.59 -9.33
C CYS A 589 15.86 3.48 -10.25
N PHE A 590 16.85 3.75 -11.12
CA PHE A 590 17.57 2.66 -11.78
C PHE A 590 18.26 1.77 -10.75
N ASP A 591 18.51 0.52 -11.15
CA ASP A 591 19.06 -0.51 -10.26
C ASP A 591 20.37 -0.05 -9.62
N GLU A 592 21.26 0.60 -10.39
CA GLU A 592 22.55 1.13 -9.93
C GLU A 592 22.39 2.14 -8.79
N ILE A 593 21.37 3.00 -8.84
CA ILE A 593 21.11 4.03 -7.81
C ILE A 593 20.55 3.37 -6.55
N ILE A 594 19.52 2.52 -6.69
CA ILE A 594 18.84 1.96 -5.52
C ILE A 594 19.70 0.92 -4.81
N GLU A 595 20.59 0.21 -5.50
CA GLU A 595 21.50 -0.79 -4.90
C GLU A 595 22.35 -0.20 -3.78
N TYR A 596 22.85 1.04 -3.93
CA TYR A 596 23.57 1.73 -2.86
C TYR A 596 22.70 1.89 -1.61
N CYS A 597 21.49 2.44 -1.76
CA CYS A 597 20.55 2.63 -0.66
C CYS A 597 20.15 1.30 -0.02
N ASN A 598 19.93 0.27 -0.84
CA ASN A 598 19.57 -1.08 -0.42
C ASN A 598 20.63 -1.69 0.50
N LYS A 599 21.91 -1.53 0.12
CA LYS A 599 23.05 -1.98 0.92
C LYS A 599 23.25 -1.12 2.18
N LEU A 600 23.06 0.20 2.08
CA LEU A 600 23.30 1.13 3.18
C LEU A 600 22.27 1.00 4.30
N ALA A 601 20.98 0.88 3.96
CA ALA A 601 19.89 1.13 4.90
C ALA A 601 18.88 -0.04 5.06
N TYR A 602 18.88 -1.02 4.15
CA TYR A 602 17.82 -2.03 4.08
C TYR A 602 18.33 -3.48 3.98
N ASP A 603 19.62 -3.73 4.27
CA ASP A 603 20.23 -5.06 4.30
C ASP A 603 20.01 -5.90 3.02
N GLY A 604 19.88 -5.25 1.87
CA GLY A 604 19.65 -5.93 0.59
C GLY A 604 18.22 -6.45 0.39
N LEU A 605 17.26 -6.07 1.24
CA LEU A 605 15.88 -6.56 1.19
C LEU A 605 15.02 -5.89 0.11
N LEU A 606 15.44 -4.76 -0.46
CA LEU A 606 14.73 -4.15 -1.57
C LEU A 606 14.99 -4.89 -2.87
N GLU A 607 13.97 -4.96 -3.71
CA GLU A 607 14.00 -5.60 -5.02
C GLU A 607 13.94 -4.50 -6.10
N PRO A 608 15.03 -4.23 -6.83
CA PRO A 608 15.02 -3.28 -7.94
C PRO A 608 14.12 -3.79 -9.08
N MET A 609 13.20 -2.95 -9.53
CA MET A 609 12.18 -3.30 -10.55
C MET A 609 12.19 -2.38 -11.76
N LYS A 610 12.94 -1.27 -11.74
CA LYS A 610 13.03 -0.36 -12.88
C LYS A 610 13.93 -0.92 -13.99
N GLY A 611 14.98 -1.65 -13.60
CA GLY A 611 15.99 -2.17 -14.51
C GLY A 611 17.25 -1.31 -14.52
N LYS A 612 18.31 -1.89 -15.07
CA LYS A 612 19.60 -1.24 -15.28
C LYS A 612 19.49 -0.08 -16.26
N ALA A 613 20.35 0.91 -16.07
CA ALA A 613 20.47 2.05 -16.98
C ALA A 613 20.90 1.59 -18.38
N LEU A 614 20.02 1.76 -19.38
CA LEU A 614 20.28 1.53 -20.80
C LEU A 614 20.06 2.83 -21.58
N ASP A 615 20.94 3.14 -22.53
CA ASP A 615 20.87 4.34 -23.40
C ASP A 615 20.62 5.65 -22.63
N VAL A 616 21.39 5.86 -21.55
CA VAL A 616 21.22 6.99 -20.63
C VAL A 616 21.99 8.24 -21.05
N LEU A 617 21.43 9.42 -20.73
CA LEU A 617 22.02 10.73 -21.05
C LEU A 617 23.38 10.96 -20.37
N PHE A 618 23.50 10.47 -19.14
CA PHE A 618 24.70 10.44 -18.30
C PHE A 618 24.74 9.10 -17.55
N GLU A 619 25.90 8.74 -17.01
CA GLU A 619 26.03 7.60 -16.09
C GLU A 619 25.02 7.72 -14.92
N PRO A 620 24.40 6.60 -14.48
CA PRO A 620 23.37 6.65 -13.43
C PRO A 620 23.91 7.16 -12.10
N MET A 621 25.20 6.95 -11.84
CA MET A 621 25.92 7.53 -10.71
C MET A 621 27.29 8.02 -11.19
N LYS A 622 27.67 9.24 -10.80
CA LYS A 622 28.93 9.87 -11.23
C LYS A 622 29.56 10.68 -10.11
N PHE A 623 30.89 10.62 -9.99
CA PHE A 623 31.65 11.50 -9.10
C PHE A 623 32.46 12.53 -9.89
N ILE A 624 32.25 13.81 -9.62
CA ILE A 624 33.01 14.93 -10.20
C ILE A 624 33.96 15.46 -9.11
N PRO A 625 35.27 15.24 -9.24
CA PRO A 625 36.25 15.70 -8.25
C PRO A 625 36.34 17.22 -8.24
N VAL A 626 36.32 17.81 -7.05
CA VAL A 626 36.47 19.25 -6.84
C VAL A 626 37.46 19.52 -5.71
N ASP A 627 38.57 20.15 -6.04
CA ASP A 627 39.68 20.48 -5.13
C ASP A 627 39.45 21.79 -4.34
N GLY A 628 38.22 22.01 -3.88
CA GLY A 628 37.84 23.21 -3.14
C GLY A 628 38.08 23.06 -1.63
N GLU A 629 38.22 24.19 -0.92
CA GLU A 629 38.25 24.22 0.54
C GLU A 629 36.87 24.57 1.14
N SER A 630 36.61 24.04 2.33
CA SER A 630 35.37 24.31 3.07
C SER A 630 35.60 25.37 4.14
N PHE A 631 34.66 26.31 4.27
CA PHE A 631 34.65 27.33 5.32
C PHE A 631 33.40 27.18 6.20
N LYS A 632 33.57 27.35 7.51
CA LYS A 632 32.50 27.23 8.50
C LYS A 632 32.05 28.61 8.98
N ASP A 633 30.74 28.84 8.97
CA ASP A 633 30.10 30.03 9.53
C ASP A 633 28.93 29.59 10.43
N GLY A 634 29.08 29.82 11.75
CA GLY A 634 28.17 29.30 12.76
C GLY A 634 28.01 27.77 12.69
N SER A 635 26.77 27.30 12.48
CA SER A 635 26.44 25.88 12.30
C SER A 635 26.42 25.43 10.83
N SER A 636 26.71 26.32 9.89
CA SER A 636 26.68 26.06 8.45
C SER A 636 28.10 25.99 7.86
N ARG A 637 28.21 25.40 6.66
CA ARG A 637 29.45 25.35 5.86
C ARG A 637 29.20 25.78 4.42
N THR A 638 30.27 26.19 3.75
CA THR A 638 30.30 26.59 2.34
C THR A 638 31.58 26.14 1.65
N ASN A 639 31.50 25.81 0.36
CA ASN A 639 32.61 25.54 -0.54
C ASN A 639 32.31 26.21 -1.89
N SER A 640 33.03 27.31 -2.18
CA SER A 640 32.77 28.15 -3.35
C SER A 640 33.15 27.47 -4.65
N LEU A 641 34.19 26.65 -4.65
CA LEU A 641 34.62 25.96 -5.86
C LEU A 641 33.59 24.90 -6.27
N GLU A 642 33.08 24.11 -5.33
CA GLU A 642 31.98 23.17 -5.60
C GLU A 642 30.75 23.88 -6.19
N ALA A 643 30.36 25.03 -5.63
CA ALA A 643 29.23 25.81 -6.13
C ALA A 643 29.46 26.34 -7.56
N ILE A 644 30.69 26.76 -7.87
CA ILE A 644 31.07 27.22 -9.21
C ILE A 644 31.06 26.05 -10.20
N GLU A 645 31.61 24.89 -9.85
CA GLU A 645 31.65 23.73 -10.72
C GLU A 645 30.26 23.16 -11.02
N ILE A 646 29.35 23.16 -10.03
CA ILE A 646 27.93 22.81 -10.27
C ILE A 646 27.30 23.77 -11.29
N ALA A 647 27.56 25.07 -11.16
CA ALA A 647 27.00 26.06 -12.07
C ALA A 647 27.54 25.94 -13.49
N LYS A 648 28.86 25.72 -13.64
CA LYS A 648 29.51 25.43 -14.94
C LYS A 648 28.95 24.16 -15.57
N TRP A 649 28.84 23.08 -14.80
CA TRP A 649 28.30 21.81 -15.28
C TRP A 649 26.87 21.98 -15.80
N LEU A 650 26.01 22.69 -15.06
CA LEU A 650 24.64 22.97 -15.53
C LEU A 650 24.61 23.88 -16.74
N GLN A 651 25.47 24.90 -16.81
CA GLN A 651 25.54 25.80 -17.96
C GLN A 651 25.87 25.03 -19.24
N LEU A 652 26.82 24.09 -19.18
CA LEU A 652 27.23 23.25 -20.30
C LEU A 652 26.14 22.25 -20.71
N ASN A 653 25.34 21.75 -19.77
CA ASN A 653 24.43 20.62 -19.99
C ASN A 653 22.95 21.00 -20.09
N ASN A 654 22.53 22.20 -19.68
CA ASN A 654 21.11 22.60 -19.58
C ASN A 654 20.33 22.34 -20.88
N ASN A 655 20.83 22.84 -22.02
CA ASN A 655 20.16 22.67 -23.31
C ASN A 655 20.02 21.20 -23.71
N LYS A 656 21.07 20.40 -23.46
CA LYS A 656 21.07 18.95 -23.73
C LYS A 656 20.05 18.22 -22.85
N ILE A 657 19.99 18.57 -21.56
CA ILE A 657 19.06 18.01 -20.58
C ILE A 657 17.62 18.31 -20.98
N VAL A 658 17.26 19.58 -21.15
CA VAL A 658 15.87 19.98 -21.45
C VAL A 658 15.42 19.37 -22.76
N LYS A 659 16.26 19.38 -23.80
CA LYS A 659 15.94 18.75 -25.09
C LYS A 659 15.65 17.25 -24.94
N HIS A 660 16.53 16.51 -24.27
CA HIS A 660 16.37 15.07 -24.08
C HIS A 660 15.04 14.69 -23.41
N TYR A 661 14.68 15.36 -22.31
CA TYR A 661 13.43 15.07 -21.60
C TYR A 661 12.20 15.60 -22.35
N GLN A 662 12.32 16.71 -23.08
CA GLN A 662 11.22 17.22 -23.92
C GLN A 662 10.91 16.27 -25.09
N ASP A 663 11.93 15.67 -25.72
CA ASP A 663 11.77 14.70 -26.81
C ASP A 663 11.05 13.42 -26.30
N ARG A 664 11.43 12.95 -25.11
CA ARG A 664 10.75 11.82 -24.44
C ARG A 664 9.30 12.13 -24.11
N GLU A 665 9.05 13.29 -23.50
CA GLU A 665 7.71 13.74 -23.13
C GLU A 665 6.81 13.85 -24.36
N SER A 666 7.33 14.38 -25.47
CA SER A 666 6.60 14.52 -26.73
C SER A 666 6.23 13.15 -27.32
N THR A 667 7.14 12.17 -27.19
CA THR A 667 6.92 10.78 -27.63
C THR A 667 5.84 10.10 -26.78
N GLU A 668 5.90 10.25 -25.46
CA GLU A 668 4.89 9.71 -24.53
C GLU A 668 3.52 10.37 -24.74
N ALA A 669 3.49 11.69 -24.90
CA ALA A 669 2.26 12.44 -25.14
C ALA A 669 1.56 11.99 -26.43
N SER A 670 2.33 11.74 -27.48
CA SER A 670 1.83 11.19 -28.75
C SER A 670 1.24 9.79 -28.56
N LYS A 671 1.91 8.90 -27.83
CA LYS A 671 1.39 7.55 -27.51
C LYS A 671 0.09 7.60 -26.69
N GLU A 672 -0.03 8.57 -25.81
CA GLU A 672 -1.20 8.77 -24.94
C GLU A 672 -2.28 9.65 -25.57
N ASN A 673 -2.13 10.10 -26.82
CA ASN A 673 -3.02 11.04 -27.49
C ASN A 673 -3.32 12.31 -26.66
N ARG A 674 -2.32 12.81 -25.93
CA ARG A 674 -2.41 14.04 -25.13
C ARG A 674 -1.46 15.10 -25.67
N LYS A 675 -1.69 16.36 -25.29
CA LYS A 675 -0.76 17.45 -25.61
C LYS A 675 0.53 17.30 -24.80
N ALA A 676 1.66 17.47 -25.49
CA ALA A 676 2.98 17.57 -24.90
C ALA A 676 3.08 18.75 -23.91
N ARG A 677 3.54 18.48 -22.69
CA ARG A 677 3.87 19.46 -21.67
C ARG A 677 5.24 20.06 -21.99
N ILE A 678 5.35 21.37 -21.82
CA ILE A 678 6.64 22.05 -21.87
C ILE A 678 7.35 21.81 -20.55
N LEU A 679 8.47 21.09 -20.58
CA LEU A 679 9.27 20.78 -19.40
C LEU A 679 10.32 21.86 -19.16
N THR A 680 10.45 22.25 -17.90
CA THR A 680 11.50 23.19 -17.46
C THR A 680 12.63 22.47 -16.74
N LEU A 681 13.81 23.09 -16.68
CA LEU A 681 14.93 22.57 -15.90
C LEU A 681 14.55 22.28 -14.44
N SER A 682 13.64 23.07 -13.87
CA SER A 682 13.16 22.93 -12.48
C SER A 682 12.39 21.64 -12.18
N GLU A 683 11.79 21.03 -13.21
CA GLU A 683 11.10 19.73 -13.13
C GLU A 683 12.06 18.56 -13.31
N ILE A 684 13.23 18.79 -13.92
CA ILE A 684 14.18 17.76 -14.30
C ILE A 684 15.34 17.64 -13.30
N VAL A 685 15.84 18.77 -12.79
CA VAL A 685 17.05 18.84 -11.95
C VAL A 685 16.70 19.27 -10.53
N GLY A 686 17.32 18.61 -9.54
CA GLY A 686 17.36 19.06 -8.15
C GLY A 686 18.79 19.15 -7.65
N ILE A 687 19.08 20.12 -6.78
CA ILE A 687 20.40 20.30 -6.18
C ILE A 687 20.30 20.18 -4.65
N ILE A 688 21.02 19.21 -4.10
CA ILE A 688 21.01 18.87 -2.68
C ILE A 688 22.37 19.21 -2.07
N THR A 689 22.36 19.76 -0.86
CA THR A 689 23.56 19.97 -0.06
C THR A 689 23.24 19.89 1.44
N PRO A 690 24.12 19.37 2.31
CA PRO A 690 23.84 19.28 3.75
C PRO A 690 23.65 20.64 4.43
N PHE A 691 24.15 21.74 3.85
CA PHE A 691 24.27 23.03 4.53
C PHE A 691 23.48 24.17 3.87
N LYS A 692 22.78 24.96 4.69
CA LYS A 692 22.01 26.13 4.22
C LYS A 692 22.90 27.22 3.60
N GLY A 693 24.11 27.42 4.12
CA GLY A 693 25.11 28.33 3.55
C GLY A 693 25.48 27.93 2.12
N GLN A 694 25.79 26.63 1.90
CA GLN A 694 26.10 26.13 0.57
C GLN A 694 24.93 26.29 -0.41
N LYS A 695 23.68 26.08 0.02
CA LYS A 695 22.49 26.37 -0.81
C LYS A 695 22.52 27.79 -1.36
N LEU A 696 22.82 28.78 -0.52
CA LEU A 696 22.85 30.19 -0.93
C LEU A 696 24.00 30.45 -1.92
N MET A 697 25.16 29.84 -1.66
CA MET A 697 26.34 29.94 -2.52
C MET A 697 26.10 29.33 -3.91
N ILE A 698 25.52 28.13 -3.98
CA ILE A 698 25.09 27.49 -5.24
C ILE A 698 24.09 28.39 -5.98
N LYS A 699 23.07 28.90 -5.28
CA LYS A 699 22.07 29.78 -5.91
C LYS A 699 22.72 31.05 -6.49
N SER A 700 23.70 31.63 -5.79
CA SER A 700 24.45 32.77 -6.31
C SER A 700 25.31 32.40 -7.52
N ALA A 701 25.98 31.25 -7.49
CA ALA A 701 26.83 30.79 -8.59
C ALA A 701 26.00 30.53 -9.86
N LEU A 702 24.84 29.88 -9.73
CA LEU A 702 23.90 29.63 -10.84
C LEU A 702 23.43 30.93 -11.50
N LYS A 703 23.00 31.91 -10.68
CA LYS A 703 22.59 33.23 -11.18
C LYS A 703 23.70 33.95 -11.94
N LYS A 704 24.94 33.90 -11.43
CA LYS A 704 26.12 34.48 -12.11
C LYS A 704 26.41 33.81 -13.46
N ASN A 705 26.03 32.55 -13.63
CA ASN A 705 26.16 31.80 -14.88
C ASN A 705 24.89 31.85 -15.76
N GLY A 706 23.96 32.78 -15.49
CA GLY A 706 22.77 32.98 -16.32
C GLY A 706 21.69 31.90 -16.18
N ILE A 707 21.77 31.04 -15.17
CA ILE A 707 20.78 29.98 -14.94
C ILE A 707 19.64 30.53 -14.09
N ASP A 708 18.41 30.42 -14.60
CA ASP A 708 17.23 30.76 -13.82
C ASP A 708 17.07 29.78 -12.64
N THR A 709 16.97 30.34 -11.44
CA THR A 709 16.80 29.59 -10.20
C THR A 709 15.36 29.64 -9.69
N SER A 710 14.46 30.27 -10.45
CA SER A 710 13.03 30.31 -10.18
C SER A 710 12.45 28.91 -10.34
N GLY A 711 11.78 28.40 -9.32
CA GLY A 711 11.23 27.03 -9.30
C GLY A 711 12.26 25.90 -9.12
N LEU A 712 13.55 26.12 -9.42
CA LEU A 712 14.60 25.11 -9.27
C LEU A 712 14.78 24.73 -7.78
N THR A 713 14.71 23.43 -7.49
CA THR A 713 14.85 22.96 -6.11
C THR A 713 16.31 22.91 -5.70
N ILE A 714 16.72 23.88 -4.86
CA ILE A 714 18.07 23.97 -4.29
C ILE A 714 17.94 24.01 -2.77
N GLY A 715 18.48 23.00 -2.08
CA GLY A 715 18.49 23.02 -0.62
C GLY A 715 19.02 21.77 0.07
N THR A 716 18.69 21.66 1.35
CA THR A 716 18.97 20.45 2.13
C THR A 716 18.02 19.33 1.74
N VAL A 717 18.24 18.11 2.22
CA VAL A 717 17.37 16.96 1.93
C VAL A 717 15.88 17.19 2.24
N HIS A 718 15.58 18.07 3.21
CA HIS A 718 14.22 18.50 3.55
C HIS A 718 13.54 19.29 2.42
N ALA A 719 14.30 19.96 1.55
CA ALA A 719 13.75 20.72 0.43
C ALA A 719 13.15 19.82 -0.67
N LEU A 720 13.54 18.54 -0.72
CA LEU A 720 12.98 17.53 -1.62
C LEU A 720 12.03 16.55 -0.89
N GLN A 721 11.52 16.92 0.28
CA GLN A 721 10.53 16.11 0.98
C GLN A 721 9.29 15.90 0.10
N GLY A 722 9.00 14.63 -0.23
CA GLY A 722 7.92 14.27 -1.15
C GLY A 722 8.15 14.62 -2.62
N ALA A 723 9.33 15.14 -2.99
CA ALA A 723 9.71 15.43 -4.37
C ALA A 723 10.82 14.48 -4.85
N GLU A 724 10.95 14.35 -6.17
CA GLU A 724 11.92 13.52 -6.86
C GLU A 724 12.28 14.18 -8.19
N ARG A 725 13.46 13.89 -8.73
CA ARG A 725 13.93 14.47 -9.99
C ARG A 725 14.64 13.42 -10.84
N PRO A 726 14.52 13.48 -12.17
CA PRO A 726 15.37 12.70 -13.06
C PRO A 726 16.85 12.80 -12.69
N ILE A 727 17.34 14.02 -12.49
CA ILE A 727 18.75 14.30 -12.16
C ILE A 727 18.84 14.97 -10.78
N ILE A 728 19.70 14.44 -9.92
CA ILE A 728 20.09 15.06 -8.66
C ILE A 728 21.58 15.37 -8.68
N LEU A 729 21.90 16.63 -8.39
CA LEU A 729 23.27 17.08 -8.14
C LEU A 729 23.46 17.20 -6.63
N PHE A 730 24.54 16.62 -6.10
CA PHE A 730 24.85 16.64 -4.68
C PHE A 730 26.17 17.35 -4.43
N SER A 731 26.15 18.39 -3.58
CA SER A 731 27.36 19.10 -3.12
C SER A 731 27.72 18.63 -1.72
N SER A 732 28.90 18.03 -1.58
CA SER A 732 29.41 17.48 -0.32
C SER A 732 29.82 18.56 0.68
N VAL A 733 30.28 19.72 0.17
CA VAL A 733 30.81 20.90 0.88
C VAL A 733 32.17 20.69 1.55
N TYR A 734 32.58 19.46 1.83
CA TYR A 734 33.85 19.19 2.51
C TYR A 734 34.99 19.14 1.50
N GLY A 735 36.09 19.80 1.87
CA GLY A 735 37.27 19.96 1.03
C GLY A 735 38.52 19.32 1.61
N LYS A 736 39.67 19.56 0.98
CA LYS A 736 40.99 19.05 1.42
C LYS A 736 41.32 19.41 2.87
N ASN A 737 40.87 20.57 3.33
CA ASN A 737 41.02 21.03 4.71
C ASN A 737 40.11 20.32 5.74
N ASN A 738 39.36 19.29 5.34
CA ASN A 738 38.51 18.48 6.23
C ASN A 738 38.83 16.97 6.17
N ILE A 739 39.91 16.57 5.50
CA ILE A 739 40.33 15.16 5.45
C ILE A 739 40.58 14.64 6.87
N GLY A 740 40.12 13.42 7.14
CA GLY A 740 40.23 12.78 8.47
C GLY A 740 39.25 13.31 9.53
N GLY A 741 38.36 14.24 9.17
CA GLY A 741 37.32 14.78 10.06
C GLY A 741 36.04 13.94 10.10
N GLY A 742 35.11 14.30 10.99
CA GLY A 742 33.76 13.75 11.02
C GLY A 742 32.79 14.51 10.11
N TYR A 743 32.09 13.80 9.23
CA TYR A 743 31.19 14.39 8.24
C TYR A 743 29.72 14.29 8.65
N PHE A 744 28.96 15.36 8.39
CA PHE A 744 27.53 15.41 8.72
C PHE A 744 26.73 14.28 8.06
N PHE A 745 27.04 13.96 6.80
CA PHE A 745 26.36 12.92 6.04
C PHE A 745 26.75 11.48 6.46
N ASP A 746 27.71 11.32 7.37
CA ASP A 746 28.17 10.02 7.89
C ASP A 746 27.69 9.72 9.32
N ARG A 747 26.95 10.64 9.96
CA ARG A 747 26.42 10.45 11.33
C ARG A 747 25.35 9.37 11.44
N GLY A 748 24.79 8.95 10.31
CA GLY A 748 23.74 7.95 10.19
C GLY A 748 23.44 7.70 8.72
N VAL A 749 22.52 6.77 8.44
CA VAL A 749 22.22 6.37 7.06
C VAL A 749 21.31 7.38 6.34
N ASN A 750 20.51 8.13 7.09
CA ASN A 750 19.36 8.90 6.60
C ASN A 750 19.74 9.94 5.53
N MET A 751 20.79 10.73 5.75
CA MET A 751 21.14 11.85 4.85
C MET A 751 21.47 11.37 3.43
N LEU A 752 22.39 10.41 3.27
CA LEU A 752 22.76 9.91 1.94
C LEU A 752 21.69 8.98 1.37
N ASN A 753 21.02 8.16 2.20
CA ASN A 753 19.89 7.35 1.74
C ASN A 753 18.79 8.22 1.11
N VAL A 754 18.45 9.34 1.76
CA VAL A 754 17.51 10.31 1.19
C VAL A 754 18.10 10.95 -0.06
N ALA A 755 19.29 11.55 0.00
CA ALA A 755 19.86 12.30 -1.12
C ALA A 755 19.94 11.46 -2.41
N VAL A 756 20.42 10.22 -2.32
CA VAL A 756 20.56 9.31 -3.46
C VAL A 756 19.19 8.84 -3.98
N SER A 757 18.26 8.45 -3.11
CA SER A 757 16.92 7.98 -3.50
C SER A 757 15.97 9.06 -4.08
N ARG A 758 16.39 10.34 -4.11
CA ARG A 758 15.68 11.40 -4.83
C ARG A 758 15.95 11.40 -6.34
N ALA A 759 17.04 10.76 -6.79
CA ALA A 759 17.38 10.62 -8.20
C ALA A 759 16.58 9.49 -8.84
N LYS A 760 15.91 9.74 -9.97
CA LYS A 760 15.30 8.65 -10.75
C LYS A 760 16.28 8.01 -11.73
N GLU A 761 17.16 8.83 -12.32
CA GLU A 761 18.01 8.44 -13.44
C GLU A 761 19.48 8.73 -13.18
N ASN A 762 19.83 9.91 -12.64
CA ASN A 762 21.22 10.30 -12.43
C ASN A 762 21.44 10.92 -11.05
N PHE A 763 22.44 10.41 -10.33
CA PHE A 763 22.95 11.00 -9.10
C PHE A 763 24.41 11.41 -9.28
N ILE A 764 24.68 12.71 -9.28
CA ILE A 764 26.01 13.28 -9.58
C ILE A 764 26.55 13.98 -8.34
N VAL A 765 27.69 13.51 -7.84
CA VAL A 765 28.37 14.06 -6.66
C VAL A 765 29.44 15.04 -7.07
N PHE A 766 29.48 16.20 -6.43
CA PHE A 766 30.58 17.17 -6.50
C PHE A 766 31.25 17.21 -5.13
N GLY A 767 32.54 16.88 -5.07
CA GLY A 767 33.28 16.86 -3.82
C GLY A 767 34.74 16.45 -3.97
N CYS A 768 35.47 16.50 -2.86
CA CYS A 768 36.87 16.08 -2.76
C CYS A 768 36.95 14.55 -2.59
N PRO A 769 37.59 13.79 -3.50
CA PRO A 769 37.68 12.32 -3.41
C PRO A 769 38.21 11.81 -2.06
N GLU A 770 39.22 12.48 -1.50
CA GLU A 770 39.90 12.09 -0.26
C GLU A 770 38.96 12.13 0.97
N VAL A 771 37.92 12.97 0.93
CA VAL A 771 36.85 12.99 1.95
C VAL A 771 36.03 11.69 1.92
N PHE A 772 35.83 11.12 0.73
CA PHE A 772 35.02 9.92 0.53
C PHE A 772 35.84 8.62 0.61
N GLN A 773 37.16 8.70 0.44
CA GLN A 773 38.09 7.55 0.57
C GLN A 773 38.44 7.19 2.03
N GLY A 774 37.79 7.81 3.01
CA GLY A 774 38.06 7.63 4.44
C GLY A 774 37.76 6.23 5.01
N SER A 775 37.40 6.17 6.30
CA SER A 775 37.25 4.89 7.02
C SER A 775 36.22 3.95 6.37
N ASN A 776 36.63 2.69 6.14
CA ASN A 776 35.77 1.66 5.54
C ASN A 776 34.46 1.50 6.32
N GLY A 777 33.33 1.57 5.60
CA GLY A 777 32.01 1.29 6.15
C GLY A 777 31.19 2.52 6.51
N THR A 778 31.75 3.73 6.38
CA THR A 778 30.94 4.96 6.44
C THR A 778 30.00 5.06 5.23
N PRO A 779 28.85 5.74 5.36
CA PRO A 779 27.96 6.00 4.23
C PRO A 779 28.68 6.59 3.00
N SER A 780 29.54 7.58 3.20
CA SER A 780 30.34 8.22 2.14
C SER A 780 31.31 7.28 1.45
N SER A 781 32.04 6.44 2.21
CA SER A 781 32.99 5.48 1.62
C SER A 781 32.30 4.36 0.86
N LEU A 782 31.12 3.94 1.31
CA LEU A 782 30.27 3.00 0.58
C LEU A 782 29.76 3.61 -0.73
N LEU A 783 29.36 4.89 -0.70
CA LEU A 783 28.87 5.59 -1.88
C LEU A 783 29.96 5.71 -2.95
N TYR A 784 31.15 6.14 -2.56
CA TYR A 784 32.26 6.36 -3.48
C TYR A 784 32.72 5.07 -4.15
N LYS A 785 32.93 3.99 -3.38
CA LYS A 785 33.25 2.66 -3.93
C LYS A 785 32.16 2.12 -4.84
N HIS A 786 30.90 2.42 -4.53
CA HIS A 786 29.78 2.01 -5.38
C HIS A 786 29.77 2.78 -6.70
N ILE A 787 30.02 4.08 -6.68
CA ILE A 787 30.18 4.90 -7.90
C ILE A 787 31.33 4.38 -8.77
N GLU A 788 32.52 4.17 -8.19
CA GLU A 788 33.68 3.64 -8.94
C GLU A 788 33.38 2.28 -9.58
N ARG A 789 32.67 1.40 -8.88
CA ARG A 789 32.26 0.10 -9.42
C ARG A 789 31.29 0.25 -10.60
N VAL A 790 30.31 1.16 -10.50
CA VAL A 790 29.33 1.40 -11.56
C VAL A 790 30.00 2.00 -12.80
N GLU A 791 30.90 2.98 -12.61
CA GLU A 791 31.67 3.58 -13.71
C GLU A 791 32.53 2.54 -14.44
N ASN A 792 33.20 1.63 -13.71
CA ASN A 792 34.02 0.56 -14.31
C ASN A 792 33.23 -0.54 -15.06
N ILE A 793 31.91 -0.64 -14.88
CA ILE A 793 31.07 -1.61 -15.59
C ILE A 793 30.54 -1.03 -16.91
N LEU A 794 30.46 0.29 -17.02
CA LEU A 794 29.91 1.01 -18.17
C LEU A 794 30.97 1.46 -19.19
N VAL A 795 32.25 1.43 -18.79
CA VAL A 795 33.44 1.56 -19.65
C VAL A 795 33.85 0.19 -20.15
#